data_AF-A0A956GPA7-F1
#
_entry.id   AF-A0A956GPA7-F1
#
_cell.length_a   1.000
_cell.length_b   1.000
_cell.length_c   1.000
_cell.angle_alpha   90.00
_cell.angle_beta   90.00
_cell.angle_gamma   90.00
#
_symmetry.space_group_name_H-M   'P 1'
#
loop_
_entity.id
_entity.type
_entity.pdbx_description
1 polymer ?
#
loop_
_entity_poly.entity_id
_entity_poly.type
_entity_poly.pdbx_seq_one_letter_code
_entity_poly.pdbx_strand_id
1 'polypeptide(L)'
;MSNELRYDDKVAIITGAGGGLGRSHALLLASRGAKVVVNDLGGTFTGEGKSSSAADKVVEEIKAAGGTAVANYDSVEDGDKIVQTAIDAFGKVDIVVNNAGILRDVSFQKMSQQDWDLIYKVHVLGAFRVTYAAWPHMRDAGYGRIIMTASAAGIYGNFGQANYAMAKMGVIGFASTLAIEGRKRNILVNTIAPIAGSRMTETVLPPNLIDALRPEFVSPLVARLCHESSEETGGLFEVGGGFIGKLRWERTEGKTFRLGRGFSIEDVDAAWGQITDFAKATHPDSVAASMQPIMANLEAGPSKGGNQFIDVDQALGYRFPDMESSYDERDLALYALGVGAARAPGDDRDLQLVYELHGKGMKALPTYGVIPAINSILTFGKQGKSAPGLNYGLDRVLHGEQYTELKRPLPTHAKLTHRSRIKDIFDKGKNALVITEVISYDEDGNEVVRNEVTTFVRGAGGWGGDRGPAADVNVAPERAPDQVVEEKIPENQALLYRLSGDWNPLHADPGFAKAFGFEQPILHGLCTFGYAGRQVVQAFAPDGNPDYFKSIRVRFASTVLPGDTLVTEMWKDGDHKVLFRCKVKERDQVVISNAAIEFYPEIPKSVAKPKAGAGAAAGGAAKVPNSADIFHAIGGFLGKNPDIAEKVKTTFQFKLSGPDSVWTVDLKSGAGAVTQGAGAAPQCTLEMSDPDFMAMATGKADAMKLFSTGKLKISGDVMASQKLGFLKKLTPEMVLAETDKRLGAGGGAAAAGGDAPAAGGDETPTTWDVFIAIRDHVERNPELVGKVGTTYLFKVTNPDSAWTLDLKNGKGAVVEGVQGSPECTLEIAEADFIDMTTGKSDPMKLFTTGKLKISGNVMASQKLSFLQKIDPAHAREAVAK
;
A
#
# COMPACT_ATOMS: atom_id res chain seq x y z
N MET A 1 -39.63 -29.66 -9.49
CA MET A 1 -38.45 -30.55 -9.63
C MET A 1 -37.76 -30.56 -8.27
N SER A 2 -37.52 -31.72 -7.67
CA SER A 2 -37.11 -31.82 -6.26
C SER A 2 -35.67 -31.34 -6.04
N ASN A 3 -35.47 -30.41 -5.09
CA ASN A 3 -34.17 -29.91 -4.62
C ASN A 3 -33.41 -30.94 -3.74
N GLU A 4 -33.52 -32.23 -4.04
CA GLU A 4 -32.99 -33.30 -3.20
C GLU A 4 -31.55 -33.66 -3.61
N LEU A 5 -30.61 -33.66 -2.66
CA LEU A 5 -29.23 -34.09 -2.90
C LEU A 5 -29.16 -35.63 -2.94
N ARG A 6 -28.70 -36.20 -4.06
CA ARG A 6 -28.64 -37.64 -4.31
C ARG A 6 -27.22 -38.08 -4.66
N TYR A 7 -26.98 -39.39 -4.57
CA TYR A 7 -25.69 -40.04 -4.77
C TYR A 7 -25.84 -41.25 -5.69
N ASP A 8 -26.81 -41.17 -6.60
CA ASP A 8 -27.03 -42.21 -7.60
C ASP A 8 -25.72 -42.44 -8.37
N ASP A 9 -25.42 -43.72 -8.62
CA ASP A 9 -24.18 -44.20 -9.23
C ASP A 9 -22.88 -43.86 -8.47
N LYS A 10 -22.90 -43.30 -7.26
CA LYS A 10 -21.69 -43.12 -6.45
C LYS A 10 -21.41 -44.35 -5.59
N VAL A 11 -20.13 -44.71 -5.46
CA VAL A 11 -19.65 -45.75 -4.56
C VAL A 11 -18.96 -45.14 -3.35
N ALA A 12 -19.47 -45.44 -2.15
CA ALA A 12 -18.96 -44.90 -0.90
C ALA A 12 -18.38 -45.99 0.01
N ILE A 13 -17.14 -45.80 0.46
CA ILE A 13 -16.52 -46.59 1.52
C ILE A 13 -16.67 -45.82 2.83
N ILE A 14 -17.23 -46.46 3.86
CA ILE A 14 -17.28 -45.91 5.22
C ILE A 14 -16.58 -46.90 6.15
N THR A 15 -15.48 -46.47 6.77
CA THR A 15 -14.73 -47.29 7.72
C THR A 15 -15.31 -47.17 9.14
N GLY A 16 -15.32 -48.26 9.89
CA GLY A 16 -15.97 -48.32 11.21
C GLY A 16 -17.49 -48.09 11.13
N ALA A 17 -18.14 -48.67 10.12
CA ALA A 17 -19.55 -48.46 9.80
C ALA A 17 -20.51 -49.42 10.52
N GLY A 18 -20.02 -50.31 11.39
CA GLY A 18 -20.84 -51.27 12.13
C GLY A 18 -21.65 -50.67 13.28
N GLY A 19 -21.42 -49.41 13.64
CA GLY A 19 -22.17 -48.70 14.68
C GLY A 19 -21.92 -47.19 14.69
N GLY A 20 -22.62 -46.47 15.58
CA GLY A 20 -22.41 -45.04 15.83
C GLY A 20 -22.48 -44.15 14.58
N LEU A 21 -21.51 -43.25 14.43
CA LEU A 21 -21.39 -42.29 13.33
C LEU A 21 -21.27 -42.99 11.97
N GLY A 22 -20.39 -43.98 11.84
CA GLY A 22 -20.17 -44.70 10.59
C GLY A 22 -21.44 -45.38 10.06
N ARG A 23 -22.20 -46.05 10.95
CA ARG A 23 -23.52 -46.62 10.60
C ARG A 23 -24.49 -45.54 10.09
N SER A 24 -24.56 -44.41 10.78
CA SER A 24 -25.44 -43.30 10.40
C SER A 24 -25.07 -42.70 9.02
N HIS A 25 -23.76 -42.56 8.73
CA HIS A 25 -23.27 -42.11 7.42
C HIS A 25 -23.63 -43.10 6.32
N ALA A 26 -23.43 -44.40 6.56
CA ALA A 26 -23.72 -45.46 5.61
C ALA A 26 -25.21 -45.51 5.25
N LEU A 27 -26.10 -45.49 6.26
CA LEU A 27 -27.55 -45.49 6.06
C LEU A 27 -28.02 -44.25 5.29
N LEU A 28 -27.51 -43.06 5.64
CA LEU A 28 -27.91 -41.83 4.96
C LEU A 28 -27.50 -41.84 3.48
N LEU A 29 -26.24 -42.15 3.18
CA LEU A 29 -25.76 -42.18 1.80
C LEU A 29 -26.50 -43.23 0.96
N ALA A 30 -26.72 -44.43 1.52
CA ALA A 30 -27.47 -45.49 0.86
C ALA A 30 -28.93 -45.08 0.58
N SER A 31 -29.60 -44.45 1.56
CA SER A 31 -30.98 -43.95 1.38
C SER A 31 -31.13 -42.91 0.27
N ARG A 32 -30.02 -42.31 -0.16
CA ARG A 32 -29.94 -41.29 -1.22
C ARG A 32 -29.30 -41.82 -2.50
N GLY A 33 -29.16 -43.15 -2.66
CA GLY A 33 -28.78 -43.80 -3.91
C GLY A 33 -27.33 -44.29 -4.01
N ALA A 34 -26.48 -44.05 -3.00
CA ALA A 34 -25.11 -44.54 -3.02
C ALA A 34 -25.05 -46.07 -2.88
N LYS A 35 -24.08 -46.69 -3.58
CA LYS A 35 -23.67 -48.08 -3.33
C LYS A 35 -22.60 -48.07 -2.24
N VAL A 36 -22.84 -48.75 -1.12
CA VAL A 36 -22.04 -48.58 0.10
C VAL A 36 -21.19 -49.81 0.41
N VAL A 37 -19.90 -49.62 0.65
CA VAL A 37 -19.04 -50.59 1.33
C VAL A 37 -19.04 -50.28 2.81
N VAL A 38 -19.64 -51.16 3.60
CA VAL A 38 -19.71 -51.09 5.06
C VAL A 38 -18.50 -51.84 5.62
N ASN A 39 -17.43 -51.12 5.92
CA ASN A 39 -16.25 -51.70 6.56
C ASN A 39 -16.38 -51.64 8.09
N ASP A 40 -16.20 -52.77 8.77
CA ASP A 40 -16.04 -52.80 10.23
C ASP A 40 -15.26 -54.05 10.66
N LEU A 41 -14.27 -53.87 11.55
CA LEU A 41 -13.51 -54.99 12.12
C LEU A 41 -14.36 -55.81 13.12
N GLY A 42 -15.36 -55.19 13.74
CA GLY A 42 -16.24 -55.78 14.75
C GLY A 42 -15.58 -55.98 16.11
N GLY A 43 -14.51 -55.23 16.40
CA GLY A 43 -13.85 -55.20 17.71
C GLY A 43 -14.53 -54.28 18.72
N THR A 44 -14.01 -54.27 19.94
CA THR A 44 -14.41 -53.32 21.00
C THR A 44 -13.86 -51.92 20.73
N PHE A 45 -14.41 -50.90 21.40
CA PHE A 45 -13.92 -49.52 21.29
C PHE A 45 -12.51 -49.32 21.87
N THR A 46 -11.97 -50.31 22.58
CA THR A 46 -10.58 -50.35 23.09
C THR A 46 -9.61 -51.06 22.13
N GLY A 47 -10.10 -51.55 20.97
CA GLY A 47 -9.30 -52.17 19.92
C GLY A 47 -9.07 -53.67 20.08
N GLU A 48 -9.97 -54.40 20.74
CA GLU A 48 -9.86 -55.85 20.98
C GLU A 48 -10.92 -56.64 20.21
N GLY A 49 -10.58 -57.83 19.71
CA GLY A 49 -11.51 -58.74 19.03
C GLY A 49 -11.79 -58.43 17.55
N LYS A 50 -12.49 -59.36 16.88
CA LYS A 50 -12.93 -59.28 15.47
C LYS A 50 -14.26 -60.00 15.31
N SER A 51 -15.21 -59.42 14.57
CA SER A 51 -16.53 -60.02 14.32
C SER A 51 -17.12 -59.52 13.00
N SER A 52 -17.55 -60.43 12.12
CA SER A 52 -18.23 -60.04 10.86
C SER A 52 -19.62 -59.42 11.10
N SER A 53 -20.29 -59.83 12.19
CA SER A 53 -21.69 -59.50 12.45
C SER A 53 -21.98 -57.99 12.58
N ALA A 54 -20.98 -57.16 12.88
CA ALA A 54 -21.15 -55.72 12.99
C ALA A 54 -21.44 -55.08 11.62
N ALA A 55 -20.63 -55.41 10.61
CA ALA A 55 -20.83 -54.93 9.24
C ALA A 55 -22.06 -55.58 8.59
N ASP A 56 -22.25 -56.89 8.80
CA ASP A 56 -23.35 -57.66 8.19
C ASP A 56 -24.72 -57.08 8.55
N LYS A 57 -24.94 -56.74 9.82
CA LYS A 57 -26.22 -56.14 10.29
C LYS A 57 -26.54 -54.83 9.57
N VAL A 58 -25.56 -53.96 9.39
CA VAL A 58 -25.79 -52.66 8.73
C VAL A 58 -26.04 -52.85 7.23
N VAL A 59 -25.38 -53.83 6.59
CA VAL A 59 -25.68 -54.21 5.21
C VAL A 59 -27.11 -54.75 5.07
N GLU A 60 -27.57 -55.60 5.99
CA GLU A 60 -28.94 -56.10 6.02
C GLU A 60 -29.95 -54.96 6.20
N GLU A 61 -29.69 -54.01 7.10
CA GLU A 61 -30.52 -52.81 7.29
C GLU A 61 -30.62 -51.96 6.02
N ILE A 62 -29.49 -51.72 5.34
CA ILE A 62 -29.46 -50.97 4.08
C ILE A 62 -30.28 -51.69 3.00
N LYS A 63 -30.10 -53.02 2.85
CA LYS A 63 -30.83 -53.82 1.87
C LYS A 63 -32.32 -53.87 2.17
N ALA A 64 -32.70 -54.01 3.43
CA ALA A 64 -34.10 -53.99 3.88
C ALA A 64 -34.77 -52.63 3.59
N ALA A 65 -34.01 -51.54 3.65
CA ALA A 65 -34.46 -50.20 3.27
C ALA A 65 -34.42 -49.94 1.74
N GLY A 66 -34.08 -50.93 0.91
CA GLY A 66 -34.03 -50.82 -0.55
C GLY A 66 -32.72 -50.25 -1.13
N GLY A 67 -31.69 -50.09 -0.31
CA GLY A 67 -30.36 -49.64 -0.75
C GLY A 67 -29.45 -50.79 -1.21
N THR A 68 -28.26 -50.43 -1.71
CA THR A 68 -27.23 -51.39 -2.15
C THR A 68 -26.00 -51.29 -1.26
N ALA A 69 -25.60 -52.40 -0.64
CA ALA A 69 -24.38 -52.45 0.18
C ALA A 69 -23.69 -53.82 0.18
N VAL A 70 -22.38 -53.81 0.43
CA VAL A 70 -21.52 -54.98 0.68
C VAL A 70 -20.70 -54.77 1.95
N ALA A 71 -20.44 -55.84 2.69
CA ALA A 71 -19.63 -55.80 3.90
C ALA A 71 -18.14 -55.98 3.58
N ASN A 72 -17.28 -55.34 4.38
CA ASN A 72 -15.85 -55.65 4.46
C ASN A 72 -15.45 -55.81 5.94
N TYR A 73 -14.57 -56.77 6.24
CA TYR A 73 -14.20 -57.17 7.60
C TYR A 73 -12.72 -56.93 7.93
N ASP A 74 -11.99 -56.21 7.08
CA ASP A 74 -10.57 -55.96 7.25
C ASP A 74 -10.31 -54.80 8.21
N SER A 75 -9.15 -54.82 8.86
CA SER A 75 -8.66 -53.66 9.61
C SER A 75 -8.38 -52.53 8.62
N VAL A 76 -8.54 -51.28 9.04
CA VAL A 76 -8.10 -50.11 8.25
C VAL A 76 -6.60 -50.09 8.01
N GLU A 77 -5.83 -50.87 8.78
CA GLU A 77 -4.44 -51.17 8.47
C GLU A 77 -4.30 -51.90 7.12
N ASP A 78 -5.27 -52.66 6.65
CA ASP A 78 -5.24 -53.32 5.34
C ASP A 78 -6.11 -52.57 4.33
N GLY A 79 -5.89 -51.25 4.21
CA GLY A 79 -6.74 -50.35 3.43
C GLY A 79 -6.89 -50.71 1.94
N ASP A 80 -5.91 -51.38 1.36
CA ASP A 80 -5.95 -51.92 0.00
C ASP A 80 -7.07 -52.95 -0.17
N LYS A 81 -7.28 -53.86 0.79
CA LYS A 81 -8.36 -54.86 0.75
C LYS A 81 -9.74 -54.23 0.85
N ILE A 82 -9.86 -53.16 1.64
CA ILE A 82 -11.11 -52.39 1.80
C ILE A 82 -11.49 -51.75 0.45
N VAL A 83 -10.52 -51.09 -0.20
CA VAL A 83 -10.74 -50.48 -1.52
C VAL A 83 -11.01 -51.54 -2.58
N GLN A 84 -10.29 -52.66 -2.55
CA GLN A 84 -10.52 -53.78 -3.47
C GLN A 84 -11.95 -54.31 -3.38
N THR A 85 -12.55 -54.35 -2.18
CA THR A 85 -13.96 -54.73 -2.02
C THR A 85 -14.90 -53.80 -2.79
N ALA A 86 -14.63 -52.49 -2.83
CA ALA A 86 -15.41 -51.53 -3.62
C ALA A 86 -15.25 -51.76 -5.13
N ILE A 87 -14.02 -52.04 -5.58
CA ILE A 87 -13.71 -52.33 -6.97
C ILE A 87 -14.37 -53.63 -7.42
N ASP A 88 -14.27 -54.70 -6.65
CA ASP A 88 -14.82 -56.01 -7.00
C ASP A 88 -16.36 -55.99 -7.03
N ALA A 89 -16.98 -55.30 -6.07
CA ALA A 89 -18.44 -55.27 -5.97
C ALA A 89 -19.08 -54.25 -6.93
N PHE A 90 -18.45 -53.09 -7.14
CA PHE A 90 -19.09 -51.94 -7.80
C PHE A 90 -18.24 -51.28 -8.90
N GLY A 91 -17.00 -51.73 -9.12
CA GLY A 91 -16.13 -51.29 -10.22
C GLY A 91 -15.41 -49.96 -10.01
N LYS A 92 -15.67 -49.24 -8.91
CA LYS A 92 -15.07 -47.92 -8.63
C LYS A 92 -15.18 -47.51 -7.16
N VAL A 93 -14.55 -46.39 -6.81
CA VAL A 93 -14.69 -45.70 -5.52
C VAL A 93 -14.77 -44.19 -5.77
N ASP A 94 -15.81 -43.55 -5.27
CA ASP A 94 -16.07 -42.11 -5.44
C ASP A 94 -15.96 -41.34 -4.12
N ILE A 95 -16.32 -41.99 -3.00
CA ILE A 95 -16.40 -41.39 -1.66
C ILE A 95 -15.66 -42.28 -0.65
N VAL A 96 -14.80 -41.69 0.18
CA VAL A 96 -14.16 -42.37 1.33
C VAL A 96 -14.40 -41.58 2.60
N VAL A 97 -15.02 -42.20 3.59
CA VAL A 97 -15.22 -41.63 4.93
C VAL A 97 -14.35 -42.40 5.93
N ASN A 98 -13.21 -41.83 6.30
CA ASN A 98 -12.29 -42.39 7.29
C ASN A 98 -12.81 -42.12 8.70
N ASN A 99 -13.68 -43.00 9.19
CA ASN A 99 -14.35 -42.86 10.49
C ASN A 99 -13.89 -43.89 11.55
N ALA A 100 -13.29 -45.01 11.16
CA ALA A 100 -12.82 -46.03 12.10
C ALA A 100 -11.94 -45.44 13.21
N GLY A 101 -12.19 -45.87 14.45
CA GLY A 101 -11.51 -45.32 15.60
C GLY A 101 -11.74 -46.12 16.89
N ILE A 102 -10.80 -45.96 17.82
CA ILE A 102 -10.73 -46.58 19.14
C ILE A 102 -10.20 -45.58 20.18
N LEU A 103 -10.34 -45.90 21.47
CA LEU A 103 -9.82 -45.11 22.60
C LEU A 103 -8.91 -45.95 23.52
N ARG A 104 -7.86 -45.29 24.04
CA ARG A 104 -6.89 -45.80 25.03
C ARG A 104 -6.51 -44.65 25.95
N ASP A 105 -7.50 -44.17 26.69
CA ASP A 105 -7.38 -42.98 27.53
C ASP A 105 -6.61 -43.29 28.81
N VAL A 106 -5.51 -42.59 29.00
CA VAL A 106 -4.61 -42.75 30.14
C VAL A 106 -3.77 -41.49 30.30
N SER A 107 -3.55 -41.05 31.54
CA SER A 107 -2.67 -39.91 31.84
C SER A 107 -1.28 -40.12 31.23
N PHE A 108 -0.67 -39.08 30.66
CA PHE A 108 0.56 -39.18 29.85
C PHE A 108 1.67 -40.03 30.50
N GLN A 109 1.92 -39.85 31.80
CA GLN A 109 2.94 -40.58 32.56
C GLN A 109 2.65 -42.08 32.77
N LYS A 110 1.42 -42.53 32.52
CA LYS A 110 0.99 -43.94 32.63
C LYS A 110 0.76 -44.58 31.26
N MET A 111 0.94 -43.84 30.16
CA MET A 111 0.69 -44.33 28.81
C MET A 111 1.76 -45.33 28.40
N SER A 112 1.36 -46.53 28.00
CA SER A 112 2.28 -47.52 27.46
C SER A 112 2.56 -47.25 25.97
N GLN A 113 3.65 -47.81 25.45
CA GLN A 113 3.94 -47.76 24.01
C GLN A 113 2.80 -48.38 23.17
N GLN A 114 2.18 -49.44 23.69
CA GLN A 114 1.07 -50.10 22.99
C GLN A 114 -0.17 -49.21 22.91
N ASP A 115 -0.47 -48.45 23.98
CA ASP A 115 -1.57 -47.48 23.97
C ASP A 115 -1.35 -46.38 22.92
N TRP A 116 -0.10 -45.97 22.70
CA TRP A 116 0.27 -45.02 21.66
C TRP A 116 0.16 -45.63 20.26
N ASP A 117 0.84 -46.76 20.04
CA ASP A 117 0.95 -47.41 18.73
C ASP A 117 -0.40 -47.80 18.17
N LEU A 118 -1.30 -48.33 19.01
CA LEU A 118 -2.60 -48.79 18.58
C LEU A 118 -3.48 -47.62 18.12
N ILE A 119 -3.46 -46.50 18.84
CA ILE A 119 -4.15 -45.26 18.43
C ILE A 119 -3.58 -44.74 17.11
N TYR A 120 -2.26 -44.66 16.97
CA TYR A 120 -1.64 -44.22 15.72
C TYR A 120 -2.01 -45.13 14.53
N LYS A 121 -1.92 -46.45 14.71
CA LYS A 121 -2.19 -47.45 13.66
C LYS A 121 -3.61 -47.35 13.13
N VAL A 122 -4.60 -47.25 14.00
CA VAL A 122 -6.01 -47.18 13.56
C VAL A 122 -6.35 -45.82 12.97
N HIS A 123 -6.01 -44.73 13.65
CA HIS A 123 -6.52 -43.40 13.29
C HIS A 123 -5.70 -42.70 12.21
N VAL A 124 -4.37 -42.84 12.23
CA VAL A 124 -3.47 -42.13 11.31
C VAL A 124 -3.05 -43.05 10.18
N LEU A 125 -2.40 -44.17 10.50
CA LEU A 125 -1.92 -45.12 9.49
C LEU A 125 -3.09 -45.73 8.71
N GLY A 126 -4.19 -46.08 9.38
CA GLY A 126 -5.38 -46.61 8.73
C GLY A 126 -6.01 -45.63 7.75
N ALA A 127 -6.24 -44.38 8.17
CA ALA A 127 -6.75 -43.33 7.29
C ALA A 127 -5.82 -43.07 6.09
N PHE A 128 -4.50 -43.09 6.30
CA PHE A 128 -3.52 -43.04 5.22
C PHE A 128 -3.67 -44.23 4.27
N ARG A 129 -3.67 -45.47 4.75
CA ARG A 129 -3.66 -46.68 3.90
C ARG A 129 -4.93 -46.78 3.06
N VAL A 130 -6.10 -46.54 3.64
CA VAL A 130 -7.38 -46.55 2.91
C VAL A 130 -7.41 -45.45 1.85
N THR A 131 -7.04 -44.23 2.22
CA THR A 131 -7.05 -43.08 1.29
C THR A 131 -6.03 -43.27 0.17
N TYR A 132 -4.83 -43.75 0.51
CA TYR A 132 -3.75 -44.02 -0.44
C TYR A 132 -4.17 -45.08 -1.47
N ALA A 133 -4.83 -46.16 -1.04
CA ALA A 133 -5.36 -47.18 -1.93
C ALA A 133 -6.47 -46.66 -2.86
N ALA A 134 -7.34 -45.76 -2.37
CA ALA A 134 -8.43 -45.18 -3.17
C ALA A 134 -7.94 -44.09 -4.16
N TRP A 135 -6.82 -43.43 -3.85
CA TRP A 135 -6.36 -42.22 -4.55
C TRP A 135 -6.16 -42.40 -6.06
N PRO A 136 -5.49 -43.47 -6.57
CA PRO A 136 -5.31 -43.67 -8.00
C PRO A 136 -6.65 -43.76 -8.74
N HIS A 137 -7.63 -44.47 -8.16
CA HIS A 137 -8.96 -44.63 -8.75
C HIS A 137 -9.71 -43.29 -8.85
N MET A 138 -9.69 -42.48 -7.79
CA MET A 138 -10.31 -41.15 -7.79
C MET A 138 -9.61 -40.18 -8.75
N ARG A 139 -8.27 -40.22 -8.79
CA ARG A 139 -7.45 -39.40 -9.69
C ARG A 139 -7.74 -39.69 -11.14
N ASP A 140 -7.80 -40.97 -11.51
CA ASP A 140 -8.01 -41.42 -12.88
C ASP A 140 -9.47 -41.19 -13.32
N ALA A 141 -10.42 -41.27 -12.38
CA ALA A 141 -11.83 -40.92 -12.62
C ALA A 141 -12.09 -39.41 -12.70
N GLY A 142 -11.18 -38.55 -12.21
CA GLY A 142 -11.41 -37.11 -12.12
C GLY A 142 -12.52 -36.72 -11.13
N TYR A 143 -12.76 -37.55 -10.13
CA TYR A 143 -13.74 -37.31 -9.07
C TYR A 143 -13.33 -38.04 -7.79
N GLY A 144 -13.37 -37.35 -6.65
CA GLY A 144 -13.20 -37.96 -5.34
C GLY A 144 -13.72 -37.08 -4.21
N ARG A 145 -14.26 -37.70 -3.17
CA ARG A 145 -14.67 -37.00 -1.94
C ARG A 145 -14.16 -37.77 -0.75
N ILE A 146 -13.35 -37.12 0.09
CA ILE A 146 -12.71 -37.76 1.23
C ILE A 146 -13.05 -36.99 2.50
N ILE A 147 -13.47 -37.72 3.53
CA ILE A 147 -13.72 -37.18 4.86
C ILE A 147 -12.73 -37.81 5.84
N MET A 148 -12.06 -36.94 6.59
CA MET A 148 -11.26 -37.32 7.76
C MET A 148 -12.03 -37.00 9.03
N THR A 149 -11.98 -37.91 10.01
CA THR A 149 -12.62 -37.71 11.32
C THR A 149 -11.57 -37.31 12.37
N ALA A 150 -11.47 -36.01 12.63
CA ALA A 150 -10.73 -35.42 13.76
C ALA A 150 -11.59 -35.42 15.04
N SER A 151 -11.28 -34.55 16.00
CA SER A 151 -12.07 -34.35 17.22
C SER A 151 -11.73 -33.01 17.89
N ALA A 152 -12.62 -32.53 18.76
CA ALA A 152 -12.34 -31.40 19.65
C ALA A 152 -11.12 -31.67 20.57
N ALA A 153 -10.93 -32.92 21.01
CA ALA A 153 -9.76 -33.31 21.79
C ALA A 153 -8.44 -33.17 21.00
N GLY A 154 -8.48 -33.34 19.68
CA GLY A 154 -7.38 -32.96 18.80
C GLY A 154 -7.17 -31.45 18.79
N ILE A 155 -8.21 -30.70 18.43
CA ILE A 155 -8.14 -29.25 18.17
C ILE A 155 -7.69 -28.47 19.42
N TYR A 156 -8.23 -28.82 20.59
CA TYR A 156 -8.07 -28.04 21.82
C TYR A 156 -7.23 -28.75 22.89
N GLY A 157 -6.91 -30.03 22.69
CA GLY A 157 -6.36 -30.90 23.73
C GLY A 157 -7.42 -31.42 24.69
N ASN A 158 -7.16 -32.57 25.32
CA ASN A 158 -7.98 -33.10 26.41
C ASN A 158 -7.13 -33.95 27.38
N PHE A 159 -7.44 -33.88 28.67
CA PHE A 159 -6.67 -34.58 29.70
C PHE A 159 -6.74 -36.10 29.50
N GLY A 160 -5.59 -36.79 29.58
CA GLY A 160 -5.51 -38.24 29.44
C GLY A 160 -5.60 -38.76 28.01
N GLN A 161 -5.59 -37.88 27.00
CA GLN A 161 -5.79 -38.25 25.59
C GLN A 161 -4.63 -37.81 24.68
N ALA A 162 -3.38 -37.80 25.17
CA ALA A 162 -2.25 -37.29 24.39
C ALA A 162 -2.04 -38.03 23.04
N ASN A 163 -2.12 -39.36 23.04
CA ASN A 163 -2.09 -40.21 21.84
C ASN A 163 -3.25 -39.90 20.87
N TYR A 164 -4.47 -39.81 21.39
CA TYR A 164 -5.68 -39.55 20.61
C TYR A 164 -5.71 -38.14 20.04
N ALA A 165 -5.38 -37.12 20.84
CA ALA A 165 -5.28 -35.73 20.42
C ALA A 165 -4.23 -35.57 19.29
N MET A 166 -3.06 -36.19 19.44
CA MET A 166 -2.03 -36.24 18.39
C MET A 166 -2.60 -36.85 17.11
N ALA A 167 -3.24 -38.02 17.19
CA ALA A 167 -3.78 -38.69 16.00
C ALA A 167 -4.85 -37.84 15.30
N LYS A 168 -5.75 -37.22 16.07
CA LYS A 168 -6.87 -36.41 15.55
C LYS A 168 -6.42 -35.06 14.99
N MET A 169 -5.35 -34.46 15.51
CA MET A 169 -4.69 -33.31 14.85
C MET A 169 -3.87 -33.73 13.62
N GLY A 170 -3.20 -34.88 13.68
CA GLY A 170 -2.38 -35.39 12.58
C GLY A 170 -3.19 -35.57 11.30
N VAL A 171 -4.43 -36.08 11.40
CA VAL A 171 -5.33 -36.20 10.25
C VAL A 171 -5.80 -34.86 9.68
N ILE A 172 -5.82 -33.77 10.46
CA ILE A 172 -6.10 -32.41 9.95
C ILE A 172 -4.94 -31.95 9.04
N GLY A 173 -3.69 -32.14 9.48
CA GLY A 173 -2.51 -31.84 8.67
C GLY A 173 -2.42 -32.68 7.40
N PHE A 174 -2.75 -33.97 7.50
CA PHE A 174 -2.85 -34.88 6.35
C PHE A 174 -3.92 -34.43 5.35
N ALA A 175 -5.14 -34.14 5.82
CA ALA A 175 -6.24 -33.64 4.99
C ALA A 175 -5.89 -32.33 4.29
N SER A 176 -5.22 -31.41 4.98
CA SER A 176 -4.82 -30.10 4.45
C SER A 176 -3.91 -30.23 3.23
N THR A 177 -2.98 -31.18 3.26
CA THR A 177 -2.07 -31.44 2.12
C THR A 177 -2.82 -32.12 0.96
N LEU A 178 -3.61 -33.16 1.25
CA LEU A 178 -4.38 -33.85 0.21
C LEU A 178 -5.41 -32.93 -0.48
N ALA A 179 -5.99 -31.97 0.26
CA ALA A 179 -6.89 -30.97 -0.31
C ALA A 179 -6.20 -30.11 -1.38
N ILE A 180 -4.88 -29.88 -1.27
CA ILE A 180 -4.08 -29.14 -2.26
C ILE A 180 -3.76 -30.05 -3.45
N GLU A 181 -3.26 -31.26 -3.18
CA GLU A 181 -2.86 -32.22 -4.22
C GLU A 181 -4.04 -32.68 -5.08
N GLY A 182 -5.20 -32.88 -4.47
CA GLY A 182 -6.41 -33.42 -5.10
C GLY A 182 -7.22 -32.40 -5.91
N ARG A 183 -7.09 -31.10 -5.61
CA ARG A 183 -7.97 -30.03 -6.14
C ARG A 183 -8.03 -30.02 -7.66
N LYS A 184 -6.89 -30.14 -8.34
CA LYS A 184 -6.82 -30.13 -9.83
C LYS A 184 -7.50 -31.34 -10.49
N ARG A 185 -7.77 -32.40 -9.73
CA ARG A 185 -8.42 -33.64 -10.19
C ARG A 185 -9.83 -33.79 -9.61
N ASN A 186 -10.41 -32.73 -9.05
CA ASN A 186 -11.73 -32.74 -8.40
C ASN A 186 -11.82 -33.82 -7.29
N ILE A 187 -10.71 -34.03 -6.59
CA ILE A 187 -10.66 -34.79 -5.34
C ILE A 187 -10.69 -33.79 -4.21
N LEU A 188 -11.81 -33.72 -3.50
CA LEU A 188 -12.03 -32.78 -2.41
C LEU A 188 -11.92 -33.51 -1.08
N VAL A 189 -11.12 -32.96 -0.17
CA VAL A 189 -10.79 -33.57 1.12
C VAL A 189 -11.18 -32.60 2.21
N ASN A 190 -12.04 -33.02 3.13
CA ASN A 190 -12.48 -32.21 4.26
C ASN A 190 -12.37 -32.98 5.57
N THR A 191 -12.36 -32.24 6.68
CA THR A 191 -12.24 -32.81 8.02
C THR A 191 -13.43 -32.41 8.88
N ILE A 192 -13.96 -33.37 9.63
CA ILE A 192 -14.98 -33.13 10.65
C ILE A 192 -14.41 -33.40 12.04
N ALA A 193 -14.86 -32.65 13.03
CA ALA A 193 -14.64 -32.87 14.45
C ALA A 193 -16.02 -33.09 15.11
N PRO A 194 -16.52 -34.34 15.12
CA PRO A 194 -17.87 -34.62 15.54
C PRO A 194 -18.03 -34.71 17.07
N ILE A 195 -19.23 -34.37 17.53
CA ILE A 195 -19.72 -34.63 18.88
C ILE A 195 -21.01 -35.45 18.75
N ALA A 196 -20.95 -36.72 19.12
CA ALA A 196 -22.11 -37.61 19.08
C ALA A 196 -22.07 -38.64 20.22
N GLY A 197 -23.23 -38.94 20.78
CA GLY A 197 -23.47 -40.04 21.70
C GLY A 197 -23.16 -41.38 21.03
N SER A 198 -22.20 -42.10 21.58
CA SER A 198 -21.81 -43.45 21.16
C SER A 198 -21.23 -44.21 22.34
N ARG A 199 -20.95 -45.51 22.13
CA ARG A 199 -20.23 -46.34 23.11
C ARG A 199 -18.90 -45.73 23.56
N MET A 200 -18.24 -44.93 22.72
CA MET A 200 -16.98 -44.25 23.06
C MET A 200 -17.17 -43.03 23.99
N THR A 201 -18.35 -42.42 24.02
CA THR A 201 -18.64 -41.22 24.83
C THR A 201 -19.45 -41.52 26.09
N GLU A 202 -19.92 -42.76 26.26
CA GLU A 202 -20.66 -43.23 27.45
C GLU A 202 -19.87 -43.07 28.76
N THR A 203 -18.54 -43.10 28.69
CA THR A 203 -17.66 -42.95 29.86
C THR A 203 -17.55 -41.50 30.36
N VAL A 204 -17.97 -40.52 29.55
CA VAL A 204 -17.76 -39.08 29.80
C VAL A 204 -19.04 -38.23 29.78
N LEU A 205 -20.12 -38.70 29.17
CA LEU A 205 -21.38 -37.94 29.04
C LEU A 205 -22.52 -38.56 29.88
N PRO A 206 -23.39 -37.73 30.51
CA PRO A 206 -24.63 -38.20 31.12
C PRO A 206 -25.60 -38.85 30.11
N PRO A 207 -26.42 -39.84 30.52
CA PRO A 207 -27.32 -40.57 29.60
C PRO A 207 -28.25 -39.69 28.78
N ASN A 208 -28.85 -38.66 29.38
CA ASN A 208 -29.75 -37.73 28.70
C ASN A 208 -29.05 -36.90 27.60
N LEU A 209 -27.76 -36.62 27.75
CA LEU A 209 -26.95 -35.94 26.74
C LEU A 209 -26.54 -36.89 25.60
N ILE A 210 -26.28 -38.16 25.91
CA ILE A 210 -26.00 -39.20 24.91
C ILE A 210 -27.21 -39.36 23.98
N ASP A 211 -28.42 -39.45 24.54
CA ASP A 211 -29.66 -39.57 23.78
C ASP A 211 -29.94 -38.34 22.89
N ALA A 212 -29.55 -37.15 23.36
CA ALA A 212 -29.72 -35.90 22.62
C ALA A 212 -28.69 -35.72 21.48
N LEU A 213 -27.46 -36.23 21.66
CA LEU A 213 -26.35 -36.08 20.70
C LEU A 213 -26.35 -37.18 19.64
N ARG A 214 -27.47 -37.35 18.96
CA ARG A 214 -27.65 -38.45 18.00
C ARG A 214 -26.68 -38.35 16.80
N PRO A 215 -26.06 -39.46 16.37
CA PRO A 215 -25.19 -39.50 15.17
C PRO A 215 -25.83 -38.92 13.90
N GLU A 216 -27.16 -38.99 13.78
CA GLU A 216 -27.94 -38.47 12.66
C GLU A 216 -27.83 -36.95 12.49
N PHE A 217 -27.36 -36.23 13.51
CA PHE A 217 -27.10 -34.78 13.41
C PHE A 217 -25.73 -34.44 12.81
N VAL A 218 -24.86 -35.44 12.60
CA VAL A 218 -23.55 -35.29 11.95
C VAL A 218 -23.59 -35.70 10.48
N SER A 219 -24.25 -36.82 10.17
CA SER A 219 -24.32 -37.41 8.83
C SER A 219 -24.73 -36.44 7.70
N PRO A 220 -25.66 -35.48 7.90
CA PRO A 220 -26.03 -34.51 6.86
C PRO A 220 -24.85 -33.65 6.38
N LEU A 221 -23.94 -33.24 7.27
CA LEU A 221 -22.74 -32.49 6.88
C LEU A 221 -21.79 -33.36 6.06
N VAL A 222 -21.56 -34.60 6.49
CA VAL A 222 -20.72 -35.58 5.77
C VAL A 222 -21.27 -35.80 4.37
N ALA A 223 -22.58 -36.06 4.25
CA ALA A 223 -23.24 -36.18 2.96
C ALA A 223 -23.02 -34.92 2.11
N ARG A 224 -23.35 -33.72 2.63
CA ARG A 224 -23.19 -32.46 1.90
C ARG A 224 -21.77 -32.23 1.39
N LEU A 225 -20.74 -32.55 2.18
CA LEU A 225 -19.33 -32.42 1.78
C LEU A 225 -18.94 -33.45 0.72
N CYS A 226 -19.57 -34.63 0.73
CA CYS A 226 -19.37 -35.71 -0.25
C CYS A 226 -20.24 -35.61 -1.51
N HIS A 227 -21.11 -34.61 -1.61
CA HIS A 227 -21.94 -34.42 -2.80
C HIS A 227 -21.12 -33.88 -3.97
N GLU A 228 -21.54 -34.18 -5.20
CA GLU A 228 -20.81 -33.75 -6.40
C GLU A 228 -20.82 -32.23 -6.59
N SER A 229 -21.88 -31.56 -6.14
CA SER A 229 -21.97 -30.08 -6.13
C SER A 229 -21.17 -29.42 -4.99
N SER A 230 -20.45 -30.20 -4.18
CA SER A 230 -19.53 -29.61 -3.20
C SER A 230 -18.32 -29.00 -3.91
N GLU A 231 -17.99 -27.76 -3.55
CA GLU A 231 -16.77 -27.06 -3.95
C GLU A 231 -15.80 -26.90 -2.77
N GLU A 232 -16.21 -27.33 -1.57
CA GLU A 232 -15.44 -27.20 -0.34
C GLU A 232 -14.31 -28.24 -0.29
N THR A 233 -13.08 -27.81 -0.03
CA THR A 233 -11.92 -28.68 0.21
C THR A 233 -10.93 -27.98 1.14
N GLY A 234 -10.31 -28.75 2.03
CA GLY A 234 -9.44 -28.24 3.10
C GLY A 234 -10.22 -27.65 4.27
N GLY A 235 -11.55 -27.81 4.31
CA GLY A 235 -12.38 -27.33 5.40
C GLY A 235 -12.23 -28.19 6.67
N LEU A 236 -12.29 -27.53 7.82
CA LEU A 236 -12.38 -28.15 9.15
C LEU A 236 -13.71 -27.73 9.78
N PHE A 237 -14.54 -28.70 10.17
CA PHE A 237 -15.87 -28.43 10.70
C PHE A 237 -16.11 -29.11 12.04
N GLU A 238 -16.53 -28.34 13.05
CA GLU A 238 -17.12 -28.90 14.26
C GLU A 238 -18.61 -29.15 14.03
N VAL A 239 -19.12 -30.30 14.49
CA VAL A 239 -20.49 -30.72 14.21
C VAL A 239 -21.06 -31.63 15.30
N GLY A 240 -22.27 -31.34 15.78
CA GLY A 240 -22.96 -32.15 16.78
C GLY A 240 -24.16 -31.44 17.39
N GLY A 241 -25.14 -32.19 17.89
CA GLY A 241 -26.31 -31.62 18.58
C GLY A 241 -27.14 -30.61 17.76
N GLY A 242 -27.06 -30.65 16.43
CA GLY A 242 -27.71 -29.70 15.53
C GLY A 242 -26.89 -28.45 15.18
N PHE A 243 -25.68 -28.31 15.72
CA PHE A 243 -24.74 -27.25 15.37
C PHE A 243 -23.72 -27.71 14.31
N ILE A 244 -23.37 -26.81 13.39
CA ILE A 244 -22.27 -26.97 12.42
C ILE A 244 -21.50 -25.64 12.38
N GLY A 245 -20.20 -25.68 12.66
CA GLY A 245 -19.31 -24.53 12.59
C GLY A 245 -18.05 -24.83 11.77
N LYS A 246 -17.54 -23.86 11.01
CA LYS A 246 -16.28 -23.97 10.27
C LYS A 246 -15.15 -23.30 11.04
N LEU A 247 -14.00 -23.97 11.13
CA LEU A 247 -12.81 -23.47 11.81
C LEU A 247 -11.74 -23.08 10.78
N ARG A 248 -10.89 -22.12 11.16
CA ARG A 248 -9.67 -21.71 10.43
C ARG A 248 -8.63 -21.16 11.39
N TRP A 249 -7.39 -21.09 10.94
CA TRP A 249 -6.32 -20.43 11.68
C TRP A 249 -6.45 -18.91 11.65
N GLU A 250 -6.01 -18.29 12.74
CA GLU A 250 -5.85 -16.85 12.90
C GLU A 250 -4.45 -16.57 13.43
N ARG A 251 -3.80 -15.54 12.90
CA ARG A 251 -2.44 -15.12 13.26
C ARG A 251 -2.42 -13.62 13.47
N THR A 252 -1.86 -13.14 14.58
CA THR A 252 -1.65 -11.70 14.81
C THR A 252 -0.85 -11.06 13.67
N GLU A 253 -0.98 -9.74 13.47
CA GLU A 253 -0.06 -8.99 12.59
C GLU A 253 1.40 -9.11 13.08
N GLY A 254 1.57 -9.30 14.40
CA GLY A 254 2.84 -9.50 15.05
C GLY A 254 3.70 -8.24 15.12
N LYS A 255 4.99 -8.44 15.45
CA LYS A 255 6.02 -7.39 15.46
C LYS A 255 7.12 -7.77 14.47
N THR A 256 7.43 -6.86 13.56
CA THR A 256 8.61 -6.97 12.71
C THR A 256 9.76 -6.20 13.33
N PHE A 257 10.86 -6.89 13.63
CA PHE A 257 12.13 -6.27 14.01
C PHE A 257 12.98 -6.10 12.76
N ARG A 258 13.32 -4.85 12.42
CA ARG A 258 14.06 -4.53 11.19
C ARG A 258 15.45 -5.19 11.23
N LEU A 259 15.80 -5.88 10.14
CA LEU A 259 17.09 -6.56 10.01
C LEU A 259 18.23 -5.53 9.94
N GLY A 260 19.46 -5.94 10.28
CA GLY A 260 20.61 -5.03 10.34
C GLY A 260 20.75 -4.29 11.68
N ARG A 261 19.72 -4.36 12.54
CA ARG A 261 19.79 -4.00 13.95
C ARG A 261 19.71 -5.28 14.78
N GLY A 262 20.63 -5.46 15.72
CA GLY A 262 20.45 -6.50 16.75
C GLY A 262 19.26 -6.14 17.62
N PHE A 263 18.44 -7.13 17.98
CA PHE A 263 17.37 -6.98 18.97
C PHE A 263 17.59 -8.01 20.08
N SER A 264 17.28 -7.63 21.31
CA SER A 264 17.50 -8.46 22.49
C SER A 264 16.23 -9.19 22.94
N ILE A 265 16.34 -9.99 24.00
CA ILE A 265 15.19 -10.62 24.65
C ILE A 265 14.27 -9.54 25.25
N GLU A 266 14.85 -8.48 25.80
CA GLU A 266 14.12 -7.34 26.37
C GLU A 266 13.32 -6.58 25.30
N ASP A 267 13.84 -6.46 24.07
CA ASP A 267 13.08 -5.88 22.95
C ASP A 267 11.84 -6.72 22.59
N VAL A 268 11.95 -8.06 22.69
CA VAL A 268 10.83 -8.98 22.47
C VAL A 268 9.81 -8.88 23.59
N ASP A 269 10.27 -8.84 24.85
CA ASP A 269 9.41 -8.68 26.04
C ASP A 269 8.62 -7.36 25.99
N ALA A 270 9.30 -6.25 25.67
CA ALA A 270 8.67 -4.95 25.50
C ALA A 270 7.62 -4.93 24.37
N ALA A 271 7.81 -5.74 23.33
CA ALA A 271 6.87 -5.89 22.22
C ALA A 271 5.86 -7.04 22.41
N TRP A 272 5.89 -7.77 23.53
CA TRP A 272 5.10 -9.00 23.70
C TRP A 272 3.60 -8.75 23.60
N GLY A 273 3.14 -7.62 24.14
CA GLY A 273 1.76 -7.17 24.00
C GLY A 273 1.35 -7.02 22.53
N GLN A 274 2.20 -6.44 21.68
CA GLN A 274 1.95 -6.32 20.24
C GLN A 274 2.03 -7.68 19.52
N ILE A 275 2.98 -8.54 19.88
CA ILE A 275 3.17 -9.86 19.26
C ILE A 275 1.93 -10.73 19.47
N THR A 276 1.31 -10.63 20.65
CA THR A 276 0.19 -11.46 21.09
C THR A 276 -1.18 -10.78 20.94
N ASP A 277 -1.24 -9.58 20.35
CA ASP A 277 -2.49 -8.84 20.14
C ASP A 277 -3.24 -9.34 18.89
N PHE A 278 -4.44 -9.88 19.12
CA PHE A 278 -5.36 -10.34 18.08
C PHE A 278 -6.36 -9.26 17.62
N ALA A 279 -6.32 -8.04 18.16
CA ALA A 279 -7.15 -6.93 17.67
C ALA A 279 -6.91 -6.63 16.18
N LYS A 280 -5.71 -6.93 15.69
CA LYS A 280 -5.37 -7.00 14.27
C LYS A 280 -4.80 -8.37 13.94
N ALA A 281 -5.58 -9.16 13.21
CA ALA A 281 -5.20 -10.51 12.84
C ALA A 281 -5.40 -10.78 11.35
N THR A 282 -4.69 -11.79 10.89
CA THR A 282 -4.64 -12.29 9.51
C THR A 282 -5.06 -13.76 9.49
N HIS A 283 -5.52 -14.24 8.34
CA HIS A 283 -5.90 -15.65 8.14
C HIS A 283 -5.06 -16.26 7.01
N PRO A 284 -3.77 -16.53 7.26
CA PRO A 284 -2.90 -17.10 6.23
C PRO A 284 -3.44 -18.48 5.81
N ASP A 285 -3.70 -18.64 4.51
CA ASP A 285 -4.28 -19.84 3.91
C ASP A 285 -3.24 -20.76 3.25
N SER A 286 -1.98 -20.34 3.26
CA SER A 286 -0.87 -21.00 2.58
C SER A 286 0.46 -20.70 3.25
N VAL A 287 1.44 -21.57 3.02
CA VAL A 287 2.83 -21.36 3.49
C VAL A 287 3.41 -20.06 2.90
N ALA A 288 3.10 -19.75 1.64
CA ALA A 288 3.54 -18.52 0.98
C ALA A 288 2.98 -17.26 1.67
N ALA A 289 1.67 -17.23 1.98
CA ALA A 289 1.06 -16.13 2.72
C ALA A 289 1.67 -15.98 4.13
N SER A 290 2.02 -17.08 4.79
CA SER A 290 2.70 -17.04 6.09
C SER A 290 4.06 -16.33 6.03
N MET A 291 4.83 -16.51 4.95
CA MET A 291 6.17 -15.93 4.79
C MET A 291 6.18 -14.44 4.40
N GLN A 292 5.06 -13.85 4.00
CA GLN A 292 5.01 -12.48 3.51
C GLN A 292 5.62 -11.42 4.45
N PRO A 293 5.33 -11.40 5.77
CA PRO A 293 5.93 -10.40 6.67
C PRO A 293 7.45 -10.54 6.77
N ILE A 294 7.95 -11.77 6.69
CA ILE A 294 9.39 -12.07 6.73
C ILE A 294 10.03 -11.54 5.44
N MET A 295 9.50 -11.91 4.28
CA MET A 295 10.02 -11.45 2.99
C MET A 295 9.97 -9.94 2.85
N ALA A 296 8.88 -9.29 3.27
CA ALA A 296 8.77 -7.83 3.27
C ALA A 296 9.87 -7.17 4.13
N ASN A 297 10.23 -7.77 5.27
CA ASN A 297 11.32 -7.26 6.11
C ASN A 297 12.70 -7.43 5.46
N LEU A 298 12.94 -8.55 4.77
CA LEU A 298 14.16 -8.75 3.99
C LEU A 298 14.26 -7.75 2.82
N GLU A 299 13.18 -7.59 2.05
CA GLU A 299 13.10 -6.70 0.88
C GLU A 299 13.32 -5.23 1.25
N ALA A 300 12.84 -4.82 2.42
CA ALA A 300 13.06 -3.47 2.92
C ALA A 300 14.53 -3.18 3.28
N GLY A 301 15.43 -4.16 3.22
CA GLY A 301 16.88 -3.97 3.41
C GLY A 301 17.29 -3.75 4.87
N PRO A 302 18.57 -3.43 5.14
CA PRO A 302 19.05 -3.16 6.49
C PRO A 302 18.37 -1.91 7.06
N SER A 303 18.11 -1.94 8.37
CA SER A 303 17.56 -0.84 9.13
C SER A 303 18.42 0.40 8.96
N LYS A 304 17.76 1.55 8.80
CA LYS A 304 18.41 2.87 8.81
C LYS A 304 18.85 3.31 10.21
N GLY A 305 18.55 2.52 11.24
CA GLY A 305 18.92 2.75 12.63
C GLY A 305 17.75 3.23 13.48
N GLY A 306 18.08 3.68 14.69
CA GLY A 306 17.11 4.14 15.67
C GLY A 306 17.13 3.38 16.98
N ASN A 307 16.26 3.78 17.90
CA ASN A 307 16.07 3.23 19.25
C ASN A 307 14.59 3.38 19.67
N GLN A 308 14.28 3.32 20.97
CA GLN A 308 12.91 3.48 21.45
C GLN A 308 12.30 4.88 21.17
N PHE A 309 13.15 5.91 21.02
CA PHE A 309 12.71 7.29 20.79
C PHE A 309 12.58 7.62 19.30
N ILE A 310 13.42 7.03 18.46
CA ILE A 310 13.46 7.32 17.02
C ILE A 310 13.54 6.01 16.27
N ASP A 311 12.53 5.70 15.45
CA ASP A 311 12.59 4.68 14.41
C ASP A 311 12.88 5.38 13.07
N VAL A 312 14.13 5.30 12.60
CA VAL A 312 14.58 6.00 11.39
C VAL A 312 13.92 5.41 10.15
N ASP A 313 13.63 4.11 10.14
CA ASP A 313 12.96 3.44 9.03
C ASP A 313 11.53 3.96 8.82
N GLN A 314 10.84 4.34 9.90
CA GLN A 314 9.49 4.92 9.83
C GLN A 314 9.49 6.44 9.62
N ALA A 315 10.40 7.15 10.28
CA ALA A 315 10.36 8.61 10.32
C ALA A 315 10.98 9.25 9.07
N LEU A 316 12.09 8.71 8.55
CA LEU A 316 12.84 9.35 7.47
C LEU A 316 12.03 9.40 6.17
N GLY A 317 11.88 10.59 5.60
CA GLY A 317 11.10 10.83 4.38
C GLY A 317 9.60 10.93 4.60
N TYR A 318 9.10 10.72 5.83
CA TYR A 318 7.69 10.88 6.15
C TYR A 318 7.20 12.26 5.76
N ARG A 319 6.10 12.31 5.00
CA ARG A 319 5.43 13.54 4.58
C ARG A 319 4.24 13.80 5.49
N PHE A 320 4.21 14.99 6.08
CA PHE A 320 3.05 15.45 6.82
C PHE A 320 1.93 15.83 5.84
N PRO A 321 0.67 15.87 6.30
CA PRO A 321 -0.43 16.44 5.53
C PRO A 321 -0.10 17.86 5.06
N ASP A 322 -0.52 18.23 3.85
CA ASP A 322 -0.39 19.60 3.37
C ASP A 322 -1.16 20.55 4.32
N MET A 323 -0.64 21.76 4.51
CA MET A 323 -1.30 22.79 5.30
C MET A 323 -1.35 24.10 4.54
N GLU A 324 -2.34 24.91 4.87
CA GLU A 324 -2.52 26.22 4.27
C GLU A 324 -2.31 27.31 5.33
N SER A 325 -1.74 28.42 4.91
CA SER A 325 -1.73 29.66 5.69
C SER A 325 -1.93 30.85 4.77
N SER A 326 -2.19 32.01 5.37
CA SER A 326 -2.20 33.28 4.66
C SER A 326 -1.59 34.35 5.55
N TYR A 327 -1.04 35.38 4.93
CA TYR A 327 -0.60 36.58 5.61
C TYR A 327 -0.95 37.82 4.80
N ASP A 328 -1.03 38.94 5.49
CA ASP A 328 -1.26 40.27 4.93
C ASP A 328 -0.25 41.29 5.47
N GLU A 329 -0.44 42.56 5.09
CA GLU A 329 0.40 43.69 5.51
C GLU A 329 0.46 43.82 7.03
N ARG A 330 -0.64 43.53 7.75
CA ARG A 330 -0.68 43.58 9.22
C ARG A 330 0.27 42.53 9.80
N ASP A 331 0.25 41.31 9.29
CA ASP A 331 1.08 40.22 9.79
C ASP A 331 2.58 40.50 9.54
N LEU A 332 2.92 41.10 8.38
CA LEU A 332 4.28 41.53 8.06
C LEU A 332 4.76 42.67 8.97
N ALA A 333 3.93 43.69 9.17
CA ALA A 333 4.24 44.81 10.06
C ALA A 333 4.42 44.34 11.51
N LEU A 334 3.54 43.45 11.98
CA LEU A 334 3.60 42.86 13.31
C LEU A 334 4.90 42.08 13.53
N TYR A 335 5.32 41.28 12.54
CA TYR A 335 6.59 40.58 12.59
C TYR A 335 7.78 41.56 12.61
N ALA A 336 7.79 42.56 11.73
CA ALA A 336 8.86 43.55 11.64
C ALA A 336 9.05 44.30 12.98
N LEU A 337 7.96 44.77 13.59
CA LEU A 337 7.96 45.34 14.95
C LEU A 337 8.43 44.31 15.99
N GLY A 338 7.98 43.07 15.85
CA GLY A 338 8.38 41.92 16.65
C GLY A 338 9.87 41.58 16.58
N VAL A 339 10.62 42.10 15.61
CA VAL A 339 12.08 41.96 15.48
C VAL A 339 12.83 43.30 15.45
N GLY A 340 12.21 44.34 16.02
CA GLY A 340 12.84 45.61 16.37
C GLY A 340 12.73 46.73 15.33
N ALA A 341 12.03 46.51 14.21
CA ALA A 341 11.84 47.55 13.20
C ALA A 341 11.05 48.75 13.75
N ALA A 342 11.31 49.92 13.17
CA ALA A 342 10.58 51.18 13.38
C ALA A 342 10.64 51.71 14.83
N ARG A 343 11.70 51.37 15.57
CA ARG A 343 11.96 51.93 16.91
C ARG A 343 12.20 53.44 16.88
N ALA A 344 12.86 53.92 15.83
CA ALA A 344 13.08 55.34 15.59
C ALA A 344 12.05 55.84 14.56
N PRO A 345 11.11 56.73 14.92
CA PRO A 345 10.05 57.20 14.02
C PRO A 345 10.52 57.88 12.72
N GLY A 346 11.80 58.24 12.63
CA GLY A 346 12.39 58.92 11.46
C GLY A 346 13.23 58.02 10.54
N ASP A 347 13.37 56.72 10.81
CA ASP A 347 14.08 55.81 9.90
C ASP A 347 13.13 55.36 8.77
N ASP A 348 13.23 56.01 7.60
CA ASP A 348 12.45 55.71 6.38
C ASP A 348 12.56 54.23 5.97
N ARG A 349 13.72 53.59 6.19
CA ARG A 349 13.97 52.19 5.78
C ARG A 349 13.15 51.22 6.63
N ASP A 350 13.07 51.48 7.93
CA ASP A 350 12.28 50.69 8.86
C ASP A 350 10.77 51.00 8.72
N LEU A 351 10.42 52.27 8.45
CA LEU A 351 9.04 52.67 8.18
C LEU A 351 8.45 51.91 6.99
N GLN A 352 9.25 51.67 5.95
CA GLN A 352 8.87 50.87 4.78
C GLN A 352 8.48 49.41 5.12
N LEU A 353 8.93 48.87 6.26
CA LEU A 353 8.61 47.50 6.71
C LEU A 353 7.32 47.41 7.53
N VAL A 354 6.82 48.53 8.06
CA VAL A 354 5.69 48.55 9.01
C VAL A 354 4.50 49.41 8.55
N TYR A 355 4.66 50.17 7.45
CA TYR A 355 3.63 51.07 6.95
C TYR A 355 3.18 50.70 5.55
N GLU A 356 1.93 50.24 5.45
CA GLU A 356 1.29 49.75 4.24
C GLU A 356 1.10 50.81 3.15
N LEU A 357 1.02 52.10 3.54
CA LEU A 357 0.89 53.24 2.62
C LEU A 357 2.22 53.99 2.38
N HIS A 358 3.36 53.35 2.67
CA HIS A 358 4.67 53.97 2.44
C HIS A 358 4.85 54.43 0.99
N GLY A 359 5.41 55.62 0.76
CA GLY A 359 5.48 56.27 -0.56
C GLY A 359 6.28 55.50 -1.63
N LYS A 360 7.15 54.56 -1.22
CA LYS A 360 7.89 53.65 -2.11
C LYS A 360 7.30 52.22 -2.16
N GLY A 361 6.10 52.02 -1.60
CA GLY A 361 5.48 50.72 -1.37
C GLY A 361 6.06 50.00 -0.14
N MET A 362 5.22 49.29 0.59
CA MET A 362 5.63 48.46 1.72
C MET A 362 6.50 47.28 1.25
N LYS A 363 7.46 46.87 2.09
CA LYS A 363 8.30 45.69 1.87
C LYS A 363 8.16 44.69 3.02
N ALA A 364 8.23 43.42 2.69
CA ALA A 364 8.29 42.36 3.69
C ALA A 364 9.74 42.24 4.21
N LEU A 365 9.91 42.12 5.53
CA LEU A 365 11.20 41.71 6.07
C LEU A 365 11.43 40.22 5.72
N PRO A 366 12.51 39.86 4.98
CA PRO A 366 12.65 38.53 4.37
C PRO A 366 12.65 37.37 5.36
N THR A 367 13.13 37.61 6.58
CA THR A 367 13.16 36.60 7.65
C THR A 367 11.76 36.19 8.12
N TYR A 368 10.69 36.91 7.73
CA TYR A 368 9.30 36.46 7.91
C TYR A 368 9.04 35.10 7.28
N GLY A 369 9.79 34.72 6.22
CA GLY A 369 9.64 33.44 5.53
C GLY A 369 9.74 32.20 6.44
N VAL A 370 10.32 32.32 7.64
CA VAL A 370 10.37 31.23 8.63
C VAL A 370 9.05 31.00 9.37
N ILE A 371 8.23 32.05 9.50
CA ILE A 371 7.01 32.04 10.34
C ILE A 371 6.00 31.00 9.85
N PRO A 372 5.63 30.93 8.56
CA PRO A 372 4.69 29.91 8.10
C PRO A 372 5.16 28.48 8.35
N ALA A 373 6.48 28.22 8.23
CA ALA A 373 7.06 26.89 8.46
C ALA A 373 7.01 26.48 9.94
N ILE A 374 7.32 27.39 10.85
CA ILE A 374 7.29 27.10 12.29
C ILE A 374 5.86 26.97 12.79
N ASN A 375 4.94 27.81 12.32
CA ASN A 375 3.52 27.70 12.61
C ASN A 375 2.97 26.34 12.16
N SER A 376 3.41 25.87 10.99
CA SER A 376 3.10 24.55 10.46
C SER A 376 3.52 23.44 11.45
N ILE A 377 4.80 23.41 11.84
CA ILE A 377 5.33 22.39 12.77
C ILE A 377 4.62 22.45 14.14
N LEU A 378 4.46 23.65 14.71
CA LEU A 378 3.80 23.83 16.01
C LEU A 378 2.32 23.43 15.98
N THR A 379 1.63 23.66 14.86
CA THR A 379 0.22 23.26 14.69
C THR A 379 0.07 21.75 14.71
N PHE A 380 0.95 20.99 14.04
CA PHE A 380 0.95 19.52 14.16
C PHE A 380 1.20 19.07 15.60
N GLY A 381 2.18 19.67 16.27
CA GLY A 381 2.48 19.39 17.67
C GLY A 381 1.26 19.60 18.58
N LYS A 382 0.55 20.72 18.44
CA LYS A 382 -0.69 21.02 19.20
C LYS A 382 -1.81 20.02 18.94
N GLN A 383 -1.88 19.45 17.74
CA GLN A 383 -2.85 18.41 17.39
C GLN A 383 -2.43 17.00 17.85
N GLY A 384 -1.30 16.87 18.55
CA GLY A 384 -0.75 15.57 18.94
C GLY A 384 -0.27 14.73 17.74
N LYS A 385 -0.04 15.36 16.58
CA LYS A 385 0.42 14.70 15.37
C LYS A 385 1.95 14.76 15.32
N SER A 386 2.60 13.61 15.37
CA SER A 386 4.04 13.45 15.10
C SER A 386 4.26 12.54 13.89
N ALA A 387 5.45 12.61 13.28
CA ALA A 387 5.84 11.62 12.30
C ALA A 387 5.92 10.23 12.96
N PRO A 388 5.41 9.16 12.32
CA PRO A 388 5.61 7.79 12.77
C PRO A 388 7.09 7.53 13.05
N GLY A 389 7.38 6.85 14.16
CA GLY A 389 8.74 6.59 14.60
C GLY A 389 9.37 7.68 15.46
N LEU A 390 8.82 8.90 15.57
CA LEU A 390 9.30 9.92 16.51
C LEU A 390 8.51 9.85 17.82
N ASN A 391 9.08 9.14 18.80
CA ASN A 391 8.47 8.78 20.08
C ASN A 391 9.14 9.53 21.26
N TYR A 392 9.13 10.86 21.23
CA TYR A 392 9.68 11.70 22.31
C TYR A 392 8.83 12.96 22.53
N GLY A 393 8.84 13.46 23.76
CA GLY A 393 8.16 14.69 24.15
C GLY A 393 8.93 15.96 23.78
N LEU A 394 8.22 17.10 23.81
CA LEU A 394 8.79 18.43 23.55
C LEU A 394 9.86 18.84 24.59
N ASP A 395 9.87 18.23 25.77
CA ASP A 395 10.89 18.42 26.82
C ASP A 395 12.31 18.04 26.36
N ARG A 396 12.43 17.18 25.35
CA ARG A 396 13.71 16.74 24.78
C ARG A 396 14.17 17.57 23.59
N VAL A 397 13.32 18.45 23.07
CA VAL A 397 13.50 19.15 21.80
C VAL A 397 14.14 20.52 22.04
N LEU A 398 15.24 20.79 21.33
CA LEU A 398 15.83 22.12 21.20
C LEU A 398 15.91 22.49 19.73
N HIS A 399 15.50 23.71 19.39
CA HIS A 399 15.70 24.25 18.04
C HIS A 399 17.19 24.58 17.88
N GLY A 400 17.93 23.77 17.12
CA GLY A 400 19.38 23.85 17.01
C GLY A 400 19.86 24.75 15.86
N GLU A 401 19.35 24.52 14.65
CA GLU A 401 19.72 25.30 13.46
C GLU A 401 18.48 25.66 12.63
N GLN A 402 18.54 26.81 11.98
CA GLN A 402 17.51 27.27 11.04
C GLN A 402 18.18 27.63 9.71
N TYR A 403 17.58 27.15 8.62
CA TYR A 403 17.84 27.63 7.27
C TYR A 403 16.55 28.14 6.65
N THR A 404 16.59 29.31 6.02
CA THR A 404 15.46 29.88 5.29
C THR A 404 15.99 30.45 3.97
N GLU A 405 15.39 30.02 2.86
CA GLU A 405 15.69 30.47 1.51
C GLU A 405 14.43 31.01 0.86
N LEU A 406 14.48 32.24 0.36
CA LEU A 406 13.44 32.83 -0.47
C LEU A 406 13.80 32.62 -1.92
N LYS A 407 12.88 32.10 -2.75
CA LYS A 407 13.08 32.01 -4.22
C LYS A 407 12.87 33.34 -4.93
N ARG A 408 12.19 34.27 -4.26
CA ARG A 408 11.89 35.63 -4.70
C ARG A 408 11.47 36.48 -3.48
N PRO A 409 11.46 37.82 -3.58
CA PRO A 409 10.91 38.66 -2.52
C PRO A 409 9.49 38.26 -2.14
N LEU A 410 9.20 38.28 -0.84
CA LEU A 410 7.86 37.99 -0.34
C LEU A 410 6.90 39.10 -0.79
N PRO A 411 5.74 38.77 -1.38
CA PRO A 411 4.69 39.77 -1.61
C PRO A 411 4.17 40.32 -0.27
N THR A 412 3.42 41.43 -0.31
CA THR A 412 2.87 42.05 0.92
C THR A 412 1.69 41.26 1.51
N HIS A 413 1.11 40.37 0.72
CA HIS A 413 0.12 39.39 1.15
C HIS A 413 0.25 38.14 0.27
N ALA A 414 -0.05 36.97 0.82
CA ALA A 414 -0.18 35.73 0.05
C ALA A 414 -1.02 34.71 0.80
N LYS A 415 -1.61 33.78 0.03
CA LYS A 415 -1.97 32.46 0.56
C LYS A 415 -0.90 31.46 0.15
N LEU A 416 -0.56 30.59 1.08
CA LEU A 416 0.52 29.63 0.94
C LEU A 416 0.02 28.22 1.25
N THR A 417 0.50 27.25 0.48
CA THR A 417 0.41 25.82 0.79
C THR A 417 1.79 25.32 1.24
N HIS A 418 1.86 24.64 2.37
CA HIS A 418 3.08 24.12 2.97
C HIS A 418 3.14 22.61 2.83
N ARG A 419 4.26 22.13 2.30
CA ARG A 419 4.59 20.69 2.24
C ARG A 419 5.77 20.41 3.14
N SER A 420 5.53 19.61 4.17
CA SER A 420 6.52 19.29 5.19
C SER A 420 6.95 17.83 5.12
N ARG A 421 8.24 17.56 5.31
CA ARG A 421 8.76 16.19 5.47
C ARG A 421 9.92 16.10 6.44
N ILE A 422 10.11 14.92 7.03
CA ILE A 422 11.36 14.60 7.72
C ILE A 422 12.42 14.36 6.65
N LYS A 423 13.31 15.33 6.48
CA LYS A 423 14.35 15.32 5.44
C LYS A 423 15.48 14.38 5.81
N ASP A 424 16.03 14.54 7.02
CA ASP A 424 17.20 13.80 7.50
C ASP A 424 17.10 13.52 9.00
N ILE A 425 17.76 12.44 9.45
CA ILE A 425 17.90 12.06 10.86
C ILE A 425 19.34 11.59 11.09
N PHE A 426 20.01 12.12 12.12
CA PHE A 426 21.40 11.80 12.42
C PHE A 426 21.62 11.42 13.89
N ASP A 427 22.55 10.49 14.13
CA ASP A 427 23.01 10.09 15.46
C ASP A 427 24.18 10.96 15.92
N LYS A 428 23.93 11.84 16.91
CA LYS A 428 24.96 12.68 17.53
C LYS A 428 25.41 12.10 18.87
N GLY A 429 25.69 10.80 18.92
CA GLY A 429 26.21 10.12 20.11
C GLY A 429 25.09 9.89 21.12
N LYS A 430 25.04 10.62 22.24
CA LYS A 430 23.91 10.48 23.18
C LYS A 430 22.62 11.19 22.74
N ASN A 431 22.66 11.97 21.66
CA ASN A 431 21.55 12.80 21.17
C ASN A 431 21.30 12.54 19.68
N ALA A 432 20.17 13.00 19.16
CA ALA A 432 19.84 12.92 17.74
C ALA A 432 19.63 14.31 17.13
N LEU A 433 19.80 14.41 15.81
CA LEU A 433 19.29 15.53 15.01
C LEU A 433 18.15 15.04 14.11
N VAL A 434 17.09 15.83 14.02
CA VAL A 434 15.98 15.62 13.09
C VAL A 434 15.80 16.90 12.28
N ILE A 435 15.95 16.79 10.96
CA ILE A 435 15.79 17.91 10.04
C ILE A 435 14.41 17.81 9.39
N THR A 436 13.57 18.82 9.62
CA THR A 436 12.26 18.95 8.96
C THR A 436 12.37 19.99 7.86
N GLU A 437 12.12 19.58 6.62
CA GLU A 437 12.02 20.50 5.49
C GLU A 437 10.56 20.93 5.33
N VAL A 438 10.34 22.23 5.16
CA VAL A 438 9.04 22.81 4.85
C VAL A 438 9.18 23.71 3.62
N ILE A 439 8.48 23.35 2.55
CA ILE A 439 8.45 24.14 1.32
C ILE A 439 7.07 24.79 1.19
N SER A 440 7.05 26.11 1.02
CA SER A 440 5.85 26.92 0.86
C SER A 440 5.66 27.29 -0.60
N TYR A 441 4.45 27.06 -1.10
CA TYR A 441 4.02 27.34 -2.46
C TYR A 441 2.96 28.44 -2.47
N ASP A 442 2.96 29.32 -3.46
CA ASP A 442 1.88 30.30 -3.68
C ASP A 442 0.64 29.66 -4.34
N GLU A 443 -0.42 30.47 -4.51
CA GLU A 443 -1.68 30.06 -5.17
C GLU A 443 -1.50 29.59 -6.62
N ASP A 444 -0.40 29.96 -7.27
CA ASP A 444 -0.04 29.53 -8.63
C ASP A 444 0.77 28.22 -8.64
N GLY A 445 1.16 27.71 -7.47
CA GLY A 445 1.94 26.49 -7.30
C GLY A 445 3.46 26.69 -7.41
N ASN A 446 3.96 27.93 -7.35
CA ASN A 446 5.39 28.21 -7.39
C ASN A 446 6.01 28.15 -5.99
N GLU A 447 7.22 27.60 -5.87
CA GLU A 447 7.99 27.63 -4.62
C GLU A 447 8.34 29.08 -4.24
N VAL A 448 7.95 29.51 -3.04
CA VAL A 448 8.22 30.85 -2.52
C VAL A 448 9.32 30.80 -1.47
N VAL A 449 9.20 29.87 -0.52
CA VAL A 449 10.11 29.76 0.63
C VAL A 449 10.43 28.30 0.89
N ARG A 450 11.71 28.02 1.13
CA ARG A 450 12.20 26.75 1.67
C ARG A 450 12.77 26.97 3.06
N ASN A 451 12.32 26.17 4.01
CA ASN A 451 12.84 26.15 5.37
C ASN A 451 13.38 24.77 5.71
N GLU A 452 14.51 24.73 6.41
CA GLU A 452 14.98 23.53 7.10
C GLU A 452 15.12 23.85 8.59
N VAL A 453 14.30 23.15 9.38
CA VAL A 453 14.26 23.28 10.84
C VAL A 453 14.99 22.10 11.43
N THR A 454 16.15 22.37 12.04
CA THR A 454 16.97 21.32 12.64
C THR A 454 16.71 21.25 14.14
N THR A 455 16.12 20.14 14.56
CA THR A 455 15.82 19.87 15.97
C THR A 455 16.88 18.96 16.58
N PHE A 456 17.41 19.36 17.72
CA PHE A 456 18.29 18.53 18.56
C PHE A 456 17.47 17.83 19.64
N VAL A 457 17.46 16.49 19.61
CA VAL A 457 16.67 15.65 20.52
C VAL A 457 17.59 15.03 21.57
N ARG A 458 17.45 15.50 22.81
CA ARG A 458 18.31 15.10 23.92
C ARG A 458 18.05 13.66 24.37
N GLY A 459 19.12 12.88 24.51
CA GLY A 459 19.04 11.48 24.99
C GLY A 459 18.44 10.49 23.98
N ALA A 460 18.09 10.95 22.78
CA ALA A 460 17.48 10.11 21.76
C ALA A 460 18.50 9.48 20.81
N GLY A 461 19.81 9.71 21.01
CA GLY A 461 20.92 9.15 20.21
C GLY A 461 21.33 7.73 20.60
N GLY A 462 22.44 7.27 20.04
CA GLY A 462 23.23 6.18 20.64
C GLY A 462 23.00 4.83 19.97
N TRP A 463 22.49 4.83 18.75
CA TRP A 463 22.24 3.63 17.97
C TRP A 463 23.37 3.32 16.97
N GLY A 464 24.40 4.17 16.90
CA GLY A 464 25.55 4.00 16.01
C GLY A 464 25.29 4.38 14.56
N GLY A 465 24.32 5.27 14.31
CA GLY A 465 23.95 5.70 12.96
C GLY A 465 24.88 6.76 12.35
N ASP A 466 24.52 7.24 11.16
CA ASP A 466 25.22 8.34 10.51
C ASP A 466 25.20 9.59 11.41
N ARG A 467 26.38 10.18 11.64
CA ARG A 467 26.53 11.40 12.42
C ARG A 467 26.10 12.63 11.62
N GLY A 468 25.92 12.53 10.31
CA GLY A 468 25.66 13.66 9.43
C GLY A 468 26.87 14.58 9.29
N PRO A 469 26.73 15.69 8.56
CA PRO A 469 27.85 16.57 8.23
C PRO A 469 28.55 17.11 9.49
N ALA A 470 29.89 17.09 9.45
CA ALA A 470 30.78 17.43 10.56
C ALA A 470 31.41 18.83 10.44
N ALA A 471 31.24 19.52 9.31
CA ALA A 471 31.90 20.80 9.07
C ALA A 471 31.19 21.94 9.81
N ASP A 472 31.95 22.71 10.59
CA ASP A 472 31.52 24.04 11.02
C ASP A 472 31.51 24.95 9.78
N VAL A 473 30.33 25.06 9.15
CA VAL A 473 30.10 25.98 8.03
C VAL A 473 29.83 27.38 8.58
N ASN A 474 30.24 28.42 7.85
CA ASN A 474 30.01 29.83 8.18
C ASN A 474 30.57 30.28 9.54
N VAL A 475 31.74 29.76 9.92
CA VAL A 475 32.45 30.20 11.13
C VAL A 475 32.86 31.67 10.99
N ALA A 476 32.66 32.45 12.05
CA ALA A 476 33.13 33.83 12.09
C ALA A 476 34.66 33.86 11.94
N PRO A 477 35.21 34.69 11.03
CA PRO A 477 36.64 34.72 10.77
C PRO A 477 37.41 35.35 11.94
N GLU A 478 38.67 34.96 12.11
CA GLU A 478 39.58 35.51 13.13
C GLU A 478 40.14 36.89 12.71
N ARG A 479 39.25 37.84 12.39
CA ARG A 479 39.56 39.25 12.08
C ARG A 479 38.48 40.18 12.63
N ALA A 480 38.77 41.48 12.71
CA ALA A 480 37.78 42.47 13.12
C ALA A 480 36.53 42.45 12.20
N PRO A 481 35.31 42.62 12.76
CA PRO A 481 34.08 42.76 11.97
C PRO A 481 34.14 43.98 11.05
N ASP A 482 33.53 43.85 9.87
CA ASP A 482 33.39 44.96 8.93
C ASP A 482 32.28 45.93 9.38
N GLN A 483 31.27 45.42 10.08
CA GLN A 483 30.21 46.19 10.73
C GLN A 483 29.85 45.55 12.07
N VAL A 484 29.46 46.40 13.02
CA VAL A 484 28.92 46.00 14.32
C VAL A 484 27.69 46.83 14.61
N VAL A 485 26.57 46.17 14.91
CA VAL A 485 25.34 46.83 15.36
C VAL A 485 25.06 46.40 16.78
N GLU A 486 24.90 47.38 17.68
CA GLU A 486 24.44 47.15 19.05
C GLU A 486 23.01 47.64 19.20
N GLU A 487 22.10 46.77 19.65
CA GLU A 487 20.70 47.11 19.81
C GLU A 487 20.12 46.52 21.09
N LYS A 488 19.58 47.39 21.96
CA LYS A 488 18.93 46.97 23.19
C LYS A 488 17.54 46.42 22.91
N ILE A 489 17.29 45.16 23.27
CA ILE A 489 16.01 44.48 23.10
C ILE A 489 15.02 44.98 24.17
N PRO A 490 13.80 45.40 23.80
CA PRO A 490 12.76 45.76 24.77
C PRO A 490 12.37 44.59 25.71
N GLU A 491 11.99 44.89 26.94
CA GLU A 491 11.56 43.87 27.93
C GLU A 491 10.31 43.10 27.49
N ASN A 492 9.43 43.73 26.72
CA ASN A 492 8.20 43.12 26.21
C ASN A 492 8.39 42.40 24.85
N GLN A 493 9.62 42.30 24.33
CA GLN A 493 9.85 41.86 22.95
C GLN A 493 9.38 40.42 22.68
N ALA A 494 9.57 39.50 23.63
CA ALA A 494 9.08 38.13 23.50
C ALA A 494 7.55 38.07 23.38
N LEU A 495 6.84 38.97 24.09
CA LEU A 495 5.38 39.07 24.07
C LEU A 495 4.86 39.67 22.77
N LEU A 496 5.63 40.54 22.12
CA LEU A 496 5.30 41.07 20.82
C LEU A 496 5.57 40.04 19.71
N TYR A 497 6.78 39.45 19.69
CA TYR A 497 7.20 38.51 18.66
C TYR A 497 6.28 37.29 18.53
N ARG A 498 5.87 36.70 19.68
CA ARG A 498 4.97 35.54 19.72
C ARG A 498 3.65 35.72 18.96
N LEU A 499 3.18 36.97 18.80
CA LEU A 499 1.96 37.27 18.05
C LEU A 499 2.10 36.97 16.56
N SER A 500 3.34 36.83 16.05
CA SER A 500 3.63 36.36 14.69
C SER A 500 3.36 34.86 14.50
N GLY A 501 3.16 34.09 15.58
CA GLY A 501 2.67 32.71 15.49
C GLY A 501 3.35 31.69 16.41
N ASP A 502 4.46 32.02 17.07
CA ASP A 502 5.08 31.12 18.06
C ASP A 502 4.50 31.36 19.47
N TRP A 503 3.41 30.65 19.75
CA TRP A 503 2.66 30.73 21.01
C TRP A 503 3.25 29.90 22.15
N ASN A 504 4.47 29.37 22.04
CA ASN A 504 5.06 28.53 23.08
C ASN A 504 5.10 29.25 24.45
N PRO A 505 4.51 28.66 25.52
CA PRO A 505 4.47 29.29 26.84
C PRO A 505 5.85 29.59 27.44
N LEU A 506 6.90 28.90 27.01
CA LEU A 506 8.30 29.14 27.43
C LEU A 506 8.73 30.62 27.32
N HIS A 507 8.13 31.36 26.39
CA HIS A 507 8.47 32.75 26.10
C HIS A 507 7.53 33.78 26.75
N ALA A 508 6.55 33.34 27.54
CA ALA A 508 5.56 34.24 28.14
C ALA A 508 5.20 33.90 29.59
N ASP A 509 5.21 32.62 29.98
CA ASP A 509 4.79 32.14 31.30
C ASP A 509 6.01 31.83 32.18
N PRO A 510 6.24 32.58 33.28
CA PRO A 510 7.34 32.32 34.20
C PRO A 510 7.30 30.94 34.85
N GLY A 511 6.12 30.41 35.19
CA GLY A 511 5.96 29.10 35.79
C GLY A 511 6.39 27.99 34.83
N PHE A 512 5.98 28.12 33.56
CA PHE A 512 6.38 27.19 32.51
C PHE A 512 7.88 27.28 32.20
N ALA A 513 8.43 28.50 32.08
CA ALA A 513 9.86 28.70 31.86
C ALA A 513 10.72 28.06 32.97
N LYS A 514 10.31 28.23 34.23
CA LYS A 514 10.96 27.61 35.39
C LYS A 514 10.92 26.08 35.36
N ALA A 515 9.79 25.49 34.96
CA ALA A 515 9.66 24.04 34.80
C ALA A 515 10.63 23.47 33.74
N PHE A 516 11.04 24.28 32.76
CA PHE A 516 11.99 23.93 31.71
C PHE A 516 13.44 24.38 32.01
N GLY A 517 13.70 24.86 33.23
CA GLY A 517 15.04 25.19 33.72
C GLY A 517 15.51 26.62 33.44
N PHE A 518 14.59 27.54 33.12
CA PHE A 518 14.91 28.96 32.92
C PHE A 518 14.35 29.80 34.07
N GLU A 519 15.15 30.74 34.60
CA GLU A 519 14.73 31.58 35.73
C GLU A 519 13.59 32.54 35.38
N GLN A 520 13.45 32.87 34.09
CA GLN A 520 12.41 33.74 33.54
C GLN A 520 12.13 33.37 32.08
N PRO A 521 11.01 33.84 31.49
CA PRO A 521 10.75 33.65 30.07
C PRO A 521 11.87 34.19 29.19
N ILE A 522 12.31 33.38 28.23
CA ILE A 522 13.41 33.71 27.33
C ILE A 522 12.89 34.30 26.03
N LEU A 523 13.73 35.04 25.31
CA LEU A 523 13.40 35.48 23.95
C LEU A 523 13.44 34.28 22.99
N HIS A 524 12.55 34.27 21.99
CA HIS A 524 12.59 33.27 20.92
C HIS A 524 13.92 33.38 20.17
N GLY A 525 14.59 32.26 19.91
CA GLY A 525 15.79 32.25 19.05
C GLY A 525 15.50 32.84 17.67
N LEU A 526 14.30 32.57 17.14
CA LEU A 526 13.84 33.12 15.85
C LEU A 526 13.55 34.64 15.88
N CYS A 527 13.35 35.22 17.07
CA CYS A 527 13.30 36.68 17.23
C CYS A 527 14.71 37.27 17.09
N THR A 528 15.70 36.70 17.78
CA THR A 528 17.13 37.08 17.63
C THR A 528 17.60 36.92 16.18
N PHE A 529 17.16 35.86 15.50
CA PHE A 529 17.38 35.63 14.06
C PHE A 529 16.80 36.76 13.20
N GLY A 530 15.59 37.23 13.49
CA GLY A 530 14.97 38.34 12.77
C GLY A 530 15.68 39.67 13.00
N TYR A 531 16.11 39.96 14.24
CA TYR A 531 16.93 41.12 14.56
C TYR A 531 18.22 41.11 13.73
N ALA A 532 18.97 40.00 13.78
CA ALA A 532 20.20 39.84 13.03
C ALA A 532 19.97 39.96 11.51
N GLY A 533 18.91 39.34 10.98
CA GLY A 533 18.53 39.41 9.58
C GLY A 533 18.27 40.84 9.11
N ARG A 534 17.47 41.60 9.85
CA ARG A 534 17.21 43.02 9.57
C ARG A 534 18.50 43.83 9.56
N GLN A 535 19.33 43.69 10.59
CA GLN A 535 20.56 44.46 10.75
C GLN A 535 21.57 44.17 9.62
N VAL A 536 21.73 42.90 9.24
CA VAL A 536 22.62 42.52 8.12
C VAL A 536 22.09 43.02 6.78
N VAL A 537 20.78 42.90 6.52
CA VAL A 537 20.15 43.44 5.31
C VAL A 537 20.37 44.95 5.21
N GLN A 538 20.12 45.70 6.28
CA GLN A 538 20.30 47.16 6.30
C GLN A 538 21.76 47.59 6.11
N ALA A 539 22.71 46.79 6.58
CA ALA A 539 24.13 47.09 6.50
C ALA A 539 24.77 46.72 5.14
N PHE A 540 24.28 45.65 4.48
CA PHE A 540 24.98 45.06 3.34
C PHE A 540 24.15 44.86 2.07
N ALA A 541 22.81 44.88 2.14
CA ALA A 541 22.03 44.83 0.90
C ALA A 541 22.20 46.13 0.11
N PRO A 542 22.18 46.09 -1.24
CA PRO A 542 22.19 47.31 -2.05
C PRO A 542 21.07 48.28 -1.61
N ASP A 543 21.44 49.51 -1.28
CA ASP A 543 20.55 50.56 -0.70
C ASP A 543 19.78 50.14 0.57
N GLY A 544 20.22 49.08 1.26
CA GLY A 544 19.48 48.48 2.38
C GLY A 544 18.18 47.79 1.95
N ASN A 545 18.02 47.47 0.66
CA ASN A 545 16.79 46.93 0.10
C ASN A 545 16.63 45.42 0.46
N PRO A 546 15.59 45.03 1.21
CA PRO A 546 15.34 43.65 1.61
C PRO A 546 15.09 42.68 0.45
N ASP A 547 14.69 43.16 -0.73
CA ASP A 547 14.38 42.31 -1.89
C ASP A 547 15.61 41.57 -2.44
N TYR A 548 16.83 42.02 -2.10
CA TYR A 548 18.05 41.31 -2.46
C TYR A 548 18.31 40.08 -1.58
N PHE A 549 17.60 39.89 -0.48
CA PHE A 549 17.81 38.74 0.37
C PHE A 549 17.51 37.42 -0.35
N LYS A 550 18.44 36.46 -0.28
CA LYS A 550 18.26 35.11 -0.84
C LYS A 550 18.08 34.07 0.26
N SER A 551 19.03 33.98 1.18
CA SER A 551 18.94 32.98 2.25
C SER A 551 19.64 33.41 3.52
N ILE A 552 19.27 32.76 4.62
CA ILE A 552 19.91 32.88 5.92
C ILE A 552 20.08 31.50 6.53
N ARG A 553 21.24 31.25 7.12
CA ARG A 553 21.53 30.06 7.91
C ARG A 553 22.05 30.49 9.27
N VAL A 554 21.56 29.87 10.35
CA VAL A 554 22.05 30.13 11.71
C VAL A 554 22.12 28.86 12.54
N ARG A 555 23.03 28.85 13.53
CA ARG A 555 23.00 27.92 14.66
C ARG A 555 22.66 28.72 15.93
N PHE A 556 21.67 28.25 16.68
CA PHE A 556 21.35 28.80 18.00
C PHE A 556 22.30 28.20 19.04
N ALA A 557 23.15 29.05 19.61
CA ALA A 557 24.22 28.62 20.52
C ALA A 557 23.86 28.80 21.99
N SER A 558 23.04 29.81 22.31
CA SER A 558 22.64 30.11 23.68
C SER A 558 21.38 30.99 23.74
N THR A 559 20.99 31.35 24.96
CA THR A 559 19.73 32.03 25.29
C THR A 559 19.89 33.55 25.32
N VAL A 560 18.89 34.26 24.77
CA VAL A 560 18.72 35.72 24.91
C VAL A 560 17.57 36.00 25.85
N LEU A 561 17.71 37.00 26.72
CA LEU A 561 16.66 37.47 27.60
C LEU A 561 16.05 38.77 27.05
N PRO A 562 14.72 38.96 27.13
CA PRO A 562 14.15 40.29 26.88
C PRO A 562 14.82 41.33 27.79
N GLY A 563 15.25 42.46 27.24
CA GLY A 563 16.05 43.46 27.95
C GLY A 563 17.56 43.42 27.67
N ASP A 564 18.10 42.29 27.16
CA ASP A 564 19.51 42.14 26.78
C ASP A 564 19.89 43.11 25.63
N THR A 565 21.17 43.46 25.53
CA THR A 565 21.72 44.19 24.38
C THR A 565 22.34 43.22 23.39
N LEU A 566 21.77 43.14 22.19
CA LEU A 566 22.26 42.29 21.12
C LEU A 566 23.39 43.01 20.36
N VAL A 567 24.54 42.36 20.25
CA VAL A 567 25.67 42.80 19.43
C VAL A 567 25.76 41.88 18.22
N THR A 568 25.51 42.41 17.03
CA THR A 568 25.63 41.66 15.77
C THR A 568 26.92 42.08 15.06
N GLU A 569 27.88 41.17 15.03
CA GLU A 569 29.16 41.30 14.35
C GLU A 569 29.02 40.71 12.94
N MET A 570 29.49 41.43 11.91
CA MET A 570 29.25 41.08 10.50
C MET A 570 30.54 41.18 9.68
N TRP A 571 30.77 40.21 8.80
CA TRP A 571 31.95 40.13 7.93
C TRP A 571 31.53 39.82 6.49
N LYS A 572 32.00 40.62 5.53
CA LYS A 572 31.88 40.31 4.10
C LYS A 572 32.69 39.06 3.76
N ASP A 573 32.09 38.17 2.99
CA ASP A 573 32.66 36.92 2.49
C ASP A 573 32.32 36.79 0.99
N GLY A 574 33.04 37.52 0.14
CA GLY A 574 32.70 37.72 -1.27
C GLY A 574 31.63 38.80 -1.49
N ASP A 575 31.11 38.89 -2.72
CA ASP A 575 30.24 40.00 -3.16
C ASP A 575 28.78 39.86 -2.69
N HIS A 576 28.35 38.63 -2.43
CA HIS A 576 26.93 38.31 -2.19
C HIS A 576 26.70 37.49 -0.91
N LYS A 577 27.66 37.45 0.00
CA LYS A 577 27.55 36.70 1.24
C LYS A 577 28.19 37.45 2.40
N VAL A 578 27.48 37.42 3.53
CA VAL A 578 27.89 38.05 4.78
C VAL A 578 27.82 37.01 5.88
N LEU A 579 28.96 36.73 6.51
CA LEU A 579 29.03 35.95 7.74
C LEU A 579 28.64 36.86 8.90
N PHE A 580 27.93 36.32 9.89
CA PHE A 580 27.60 37.09 11.09
C PHE A 580 27.58 36.22 12.35
N ARG A 581 27.64 36.90 13.48
CA ARG A 581 27.53 36.30 14.81
C ARG A 581 26.80 37.27 15.73
N CYS A 582 25.96 36.76 16.62
CA CYS A 582 25.30 37.59 17.63
C CYS A 582 25.79 37.23 19.02
N LYS A 583 26.01 38.26 19.85
CA LYS A 583 26.35 38.14 21.27
C LYS A 583 25.39 38.95 22.14
N VAL A 584 25.23 38.53 23.39
CA VAL A 584 24.63 39.36 24.44
C VAL A 584 25.75 40.15 25.10
N LYS A 585 25.67 41.48 25.05
CA LYS A 585 26.71 42.40 25.54
C LYS A 585 26.99 42.22 27.03
N GLU A 586 25.93 42.08 27.81
CA GLU A 586 25.97 42.03 29.27
C GLU A 586 26.73 40.80 29.81
N ARG A 587 26.78 39.72 29.02
CA ARG A 587 27.35 38.43 29.42
C ARG A 587 28.52 37.97 28.53
N ASP A 588 28.89 38.76 27.53
CA ASP A 588 29.82 38.40 26.45
C ASP A 588 29.59 36.97 25.90
N GLN A 589 28.32 36.62 25.70
CA GLN A 589 27.93 35.27 25.33
C GLN A 589 27.43 35.21 23.89
N VAL A 590 28.00 34.31 23.08
CA VAL A 590 27.52 34.03 21.72
C VAL A 590 26.18 33.31 21.77
N VAL A 591 25.18 33.87 21.09
CA VAL A 591 23.80 33.35 21.04
C VAL A 591 23.40 32.85 19.66
N ILE A 592 23.98 33.42 18.59
CA ILE A 592 23.91 32.90 17.23
C ILE A 592 25.33 32.72 16.72
N SER A 593 25.67 31.53 16.23
CA SER A 593 26.95 31.19 15.61
C SER A 593 26.75 30.53 14.24
N ASN A 594 27.86 30.28 13.54
CA ASN A 594 27.87 29.54 12.26
C ASN A 594 26.86 30.10 11.25
N ALA A 595 26.79 31.43 11.16
CA ALA A 595 25.69 32.11 10.53
C ALA A 595 26.12 32.93 9.31
N ALA A 596 25.26 32.92 8.28
CA ALA A 596 25.48 33.68 7.07
C ALA A 596 24.16 34.10 6.43
N ILE A 597 24.19 35.25 5.75
CA ILE A 597 23.16 35.67 4.80
C ILE A 597 23.78 35.71 3.41
N GLU A 598 23.04 35.16 2.44
CA GLU A 598 23.33 35.32 1.02
C GLU A 598 22.35 36.30 0.39
N PHE A 599 22.84 37.10 -0.55
CA PHE A 599 22.07 38.03 -1.36
C PHE A 599 22.01 37.54 -2.81
N TYR A 600 20.95 37.92 -3.51
CA TYR A 600 20.87 37.78 -4.94
C TYR A 600 21.80 38.78 -5.64
N PRO A 601 22.46 38.40 -6.74
CA PRO A 601 23.12 39.38 -7.61
C PRO A 601 22.12 40.38 -8.21
N GLU A 602 20.93 39.89 -8.57
CA GLU A 602 19.82 40.67 -9.10
C GLU A 602 18.48 40.21 -8.49
N ILE A 603 17.57 41.13 -8.18
CA ILE A 603 16.29 40.82 -7.53
C ILE A 603 15.46 39.89 -8.45
N PRO A 604 15.13 38.66 -8.00
CA PRO A 604 14.30 37.75 -8.78
C PRO A 604 12.89 38.31 -8.95
N LYS A 605 12.39 38.30 -10.19
CA LYS A 605 11.01 38.69 -10.48
C LYS A 605 10.06 37.54 -10.15
N SER A 606 8.85 37.86 -9.70
CA SER A 606 7.79 36.84 -9.60
C SER A 606 7.49 36.27 -10.98
N VAL A 607 7.53 34.95 -11.10
CA VAL A 607 6.97 34.26 -12.25
C VAL A 607 5.45 34.27 -12.06
N ALA A 608 4.79 35.31 -12.55
CA ALA A 608 3.34 35.29 -12.63
C ALA A 608 2.95 34.16 -13.58
N LYS A 609 1.95 33.34 -13.21
CA LYS A 609 1.24 32.58 -14.22
C LYS A 609 0.76 33.58 -15.29
N PRO A 610 0.96 33.33 -16.59
CA PRO A 610 0.48 34.24 -17.61
C PRO A 610 -1.00 34.53 -17.34
N LYS A 611 -1.37 35.81 -17.17
CA LYS A 611 -2.78 36.21 -17.15
C LYS A 611 -3.40 35.56 -18.38
N ALA A 612 -4.46 34.78 -18.19
CA ALA A 612 -5.26 34.24 -19.27
C ALA A 612 -5.89 35.41 -20.03
N GLY A 613 -5.12 35.95 -20.96
CA GLY A 613 -5.48 36.97 -21.92
C GLY A 613 -4.78 36.58 -23.21
N ALA A 614 -5.55 35.93 -24.08
CA ALA A 614 -5.30 35.68 -25.50
C ALA A 614 -3.83 35.60 -25.96
N GLY A 615 -3.37 34.37 -26.21
CA GLY A 615 -2.34 34.11 -27.22
C GLY A 615 -0.94 33.78 -26.70
N ALA A 616 -0.57 32.52 -26.93
CA ALA A 616 0.78 32.00 -27.15
C ALA A 616 1.79 32.07 -25.97
N ALA A 617 1.65 31.14 -25.03
CA ALA A 617 2.80 30.53 -24.38
C ALA A 617 3.10 29.21 -25.12
N ALA A 618 4.16 29.23 -25.93
CA ALA A 618 4.83 28.02 -26.38
C ALA A 618 5.53 27.39 -25.17
N GLY A 619 4.79 26.58 -24.42
CA GLY A 619 5.32 25.56 -23.54
C GLY A 619 4.89 24.22 -24.11
N GLY A 620 5.83 23.30 -24.31
CA GLY A 620 5.53 21.92 -24.67
C GLY A 620 4.64 21.31 -23.60
N ALA A 621 3.32 21.33 -23.85
CA ALA A 621 2.33 20.69 -23.02
C ALA A 621 2.48 19.18 -23.20
N ALA A 622 2.60 18.45 -22.09
CA ALA A 622 2.26 17.04 -22.09
C ALA A 622 0.81 16.89 -22.63
N LYS A 623 0.59 15.95 -23.54
CA LYS A 623 -0.73 15.67 -24.15
C LYS A 623 -1.71 15.12 -23.11
N VAL A 624 -2.25 15.97 -22.25
CA VAL A 624 -3.24 15.59 -21.22
C VAL A 624 -4.64 16.02 -21.67
N PRO A 625 -5.58 15.08 -21.85
CA PRO A 625 -6.98 15.39 -22.15
C PRO A 625 -7.70 16.09 -20.99
N ASN A 626 -8.66 16.96 -21.31
CA ASN A 626 -9.59 17.54 -20.35
C ASN A 626 -11.05 17.11 -20.63
N SER A 627 -12.00 17.51 -19.78
CA SER A 627 -13.41 17.13 -19.93
C SER A 627 -14.06 17.65 -21.21
N ALA A 628 -13.64 18.82 -21.71
CA ALA A 628 -14.11 19.35 -22.98
C ALA A 628 -13.68 18.47 -24.16
N ASP A 629 -12.45 17.97 -24.14
CA ASP A 629 -11.95 17.01 -25.14
C ASP A 629 -12.80 15.73 -25.15
N ILE A 630 -13.24 15.26 -23.98
CA ILE A 630 -14.17 14.12 -23.86
C ILE A 630 -15.55 14.45 -24.42
N PHE A 631 -16.12 15.62 -24.13
CA PHE A 631 -17.43 16.00 -24.67
C PHE A 631 -17.41 16.21 -26.19
N HIS A 632 -16.32 16.74 -26.74
CA HIS A 632 -16.13 16.81 -28.18
C HIS A 632 -15.98 15.42 -28.80
N ALA A 633 -15.29 14.50 -28.11
CA ALA A 633 -15.17 13.11 -28.56
C ALA A 633 -16.53 12.39 -28.52
N ILE A 634 -17.38 12.68 -27.52
CA ILE A 634 -18.78 12.23 -27.47
C ILE A 634 -19.53 12.75 -28.70
N GLY A 635 -19.43 14.05 -29.02
CA GLY A 635 -20.07 14.64 -30.20
C GLY A 635 -19.62 13.99 -31.50
N GLY A 636 -18.31 13.80 -31.69
CA GLY A 636 -17.74 13.12 -32.85
C GLY A 636 -18.15 11.64 -32.95
N PHE A 637 -18.30 10.95 -31.81
CA PHE A 637 -18.79 9.57 -31.75
C PHE A 637 -20.25 9.48 -32.18
N LEU A 638 -21.10 10.37 -31.67
CA LEU A 638 -22.53 10.41 -32.01
C LEU A 638 -22.75 10.72 -33.49
N GLY A 639 -21.99 11.66 -34.06
CA GLY A 639 -22.07 11.98 -35.49
C GLY A 639 -21.73 10.81 -36.42
N LYS A 640 -20.88 9.87 -35.97
CA LYS A 640 -20.55 8.64 -36.71
C LYS A 640 -21.50 7.47 -36.41
N ASN A 641 -22.31 7.57 -35.35
CA ASN A 641 -23.21 6.51 -34.88
C ASN A 641 -24.61 7.09 -34.59
N PRO A 642 -25.33 7.57 -35.63
CA PRO A 642 -26.64 8.21 -35.45
C PRO A 642 -27.72 7.26 -34.90
N ASP A 643 -27.52 5.94 -35.04
CA ASP A 643 -28.41 4.91 -34.48
C ASP A 643 -28.46 4.94 -32.94
N ILE A 644 -27.45 5.51 -32.30
CA ILE A 644 -27.43 5.71 -30.83
C ILE A 644 -28.51 6.71 -30.42
N ALA A 645 -28.68 7.81 -31.17
CA ALA A 645 -29.71 8.81 -30.87
C ALA A 645 -31.11 8.20 -31.04
N GLU A 646 -31.33 7.42 -32.10
CA GLU A 646 -32.60 6.72 -32.34
C GLU A 646 -32.97 5.70 -31.24
N LYS A 647 -31.97 5.07 -30.61
CA LYS A 647 -32.18 4.09 -29.52
C LYS A 647 -32.34 4.75 -28.15
N VAL A 648 -31.58 5.81 -27.87
CA VAL A 648 -31.51 6.40 -26.52
C VAL A 648 -32.67 7.38 -26.28
N LYS A 649 -32.96 8.27 -27.23
CA LYS A 649 -34.08 9.25 -27.20
C LYS A 649 -34.18 10.07 -25.90
N THR A 650 -33.04 10.46 -25.33
CA THR A 650 -32.93 11.17 -24.04
C THR A 650 -31.93 12.33 -24.11
N THR A 651 -32.26 13.46 -23.50
CA THR A 651 -31.36 14.60 -23.28
C THR A 651 -30.74 14.52 -21.87
N PHE A 652 -29.41 14.49 -21.80
CA PHE A 652 -28.62 14.45 -20.56
C PHE A 652 -27.94 15.78 -20.30
N GLN A 653 -27.83 16.17 -19.03
CA GLN A 653 -27.03 17.31 -18.60
C GLN A 653 -25.95 16.86 -17.61
N PHE A 654 -24.72 17.33 -17.82
CA PHE A 654 -23.59 17.08 -16.94
C PHE A 654 -23.19 18.41 -16.29
N LYS A 655 -23.17 18.45 -14.96
CA LYS A 655 -22.63 19.59 -14.20
C LYS A 655 -21.37 19.12 -13.49
N LEU A 656 -20.23 19.61 -13.95
CA LEU A 656 -18.92 19.28 -13.40
C LEU A 656 -18.47 20.39 -12.45
N SER A 657 -17.83 20.03 -11.34
CA SER A 657 -17.22 20.97 -10.41
C SER A 657 -15.70 20.82 -10.34
N GLY A 658 -14.98 21.94 -10.25
CA GLY A 658 -13.52 21.98 -10.10
C GLY A 658 -12.72 21.53 -11.34
N PRO A 659 -12.77 22.24 -12.48
CA PRO A 659 -13.44 23.53 -12.74
C PRO A 659 -14.94 23.38 -13.07
N ASP A 660 -15.72 24.43 -12.80
CA ASP A 660 -17.16 24.41 -13.02
C ASP A 660 -17.49 24.43 -14.52
N SER A 661 -18.21 23.43 -15.01
CA SER A 661 -18.70 23.39 -16.39
C SER A 661 -20.05 22.67 -16.50
N VAL A 662 -20.85 23.08 -17.49
CA VAL A 662 -22.13 22.44 -17.79
C VAL A 662 -22.13 22.00 -19.24
N TRP A 663 -22.53 20.77 -19.50
CA TRP A 663 -22.61 20.19 -20.84
C TRP A 663 -23.95 19.49 -21.04
N THR A 664 -24.52 19.64 -22.22
CA THR A 664 -25.76 18.97 -22.60
C THR A 664 -25.49 18.01 -23.74
N VAL A 665 -25.90 16.75 -23.57
CA VAL A 665 -25.87 15.70 -24.59
C VAL A 665 -27.31 15.42 -24.99
N ASP A 666 -27.74 15.96 -26.13
CA ASP A 666 -29.09 15.75 -26.65
C ASP A 666 -29.13 14.58 -27.62
N LEU A 667 -29.71 13.45 -27.19
CA LEU A 667 -29.99 12.29 -28.04
C LEU A 667 -31.48 12.14 -28.34
N LYS A 668 -32.30 13.14 -27.99
CA LYS A 668 -33.75 13.14 -28.21
C LYS A 668 -34.11 13.76 -29.56
N SER A 669 -33.35 14.75 -30.02
CA SER A 669 -33.57 15.44 -31.29
C SER A 669 -32.42 15.18 -32.28
N GLY A 670 -32.76 14.89 -33.55
CA GLY A 670 -31.77 14.70 -34.61
C GLY A 670 -30.81 13.51 -34.42
N ALA A 671 -29.60 13.64 -34.97
CA ALA A 671 -28.56 12.59 -34.97
C ALA A 671 -27.73 12.51 -33.68
N GLY A 672 -28.10 13.26 -32.64
CA GLY A 672 -27.34 13.39 -31.40
C GLY A 672 -26.39 14.60 -31.44
N ALA A 673 -26.47 15.47 -30.44
CA ALA A 673 -25.65 16.68 -30.34
C ALA A 673 -25.05 16.85 -28.92
N VAL A 674 -23.86 17.44 -28.85
CA VAL A 674 -23.23 17.85 -27.59
C VAL A 674 -23.00 19.35 -27.62
N THR A 675 -23.48 20.06 -26.61
CA THR A 675 -23.35 21.51 -26.51
C THR A 675 -22.87 21.92 -25.12
N GLN A 676 -21.94 22.86 -25.06
CA GLN A 676 -21.54 23.49 -23.80
C GLN A 676 -22.63 24.45 -23.32
N GLY A 677 -23.01 24.35 -22.05
CA GLY A 677 -24.09 25.10 -21.41
C GLY A 677 -25.31 24.26 -21.06
N ALA A 678 -26.22 24.87 -20.30
CA ALA A 678 -27.48 24.24 -19.92
C ALA A 678 -28.49 24.29 -21.08
N GLY A 679 -28.83 23.14 -21.65
CA GLY A 679 -29.93 23.02 -22.61
C GLY A 679 -31.31 23.07 -21.94
N ALA A 680 -32.36 23.32 -22.73
CA ALA A 680 -33.72 23.36 -22.24
C ALA A 680 -34.23 21.94 -21.87
N ALA A 681 -34.63 21.76 -20.61
CA ALA A 681 -35.32 20.58 -20.06
C ALA A 681 -34.59 19.22 -20.20
N PRO A 682 -33.45 18.99 -19.49
CA PRO A 682 -32.81 17.68 -19.45
C PRO A 682 -33.68 16.65 -18.74
N GLN A 683 -33.74 15.44 -19.28
CA GLN A 683 -34.46 14.33 -18.64
C GLN A 683 -33.62 13.67 -17.54
N CYS A 684 -32.29 13.76 -17.60
CA CYS A 684 -31.39 13.23 -16.58
C CYS A 684 -30.18 14.17 -16.42
N THR A 685 -29.90 14.56 -15.18
CA THR A 685 -28.76 15.43 -14.83
C THR A 685 -27.78 14.70 -13.93
N LEU A 686 -26.50 14.68 -14.31
CA LEU A 686 -25.40 14.07 -13.59
C LEU A 686 -24.49 15.17 -13.03
N GLU A 687 -24.30 15.18 -11.71
CA GLU A 687 -23.44 16.14 -11.00
C GLU A 687 -22.28 15.40 -10.33
N MET A 688 -21.04 15.77 -10.66
CA MET A 688 -19.80 15.17 -10.13
C MET A 688 -18.60 16.12 -10.29
N SER A 689 -17.44 15.79 -9.72
CA SER A 689 -16.22 16.57 -9.97
C SER A 689 -15.65 16.31 -11.38
N ASP A 690 -14.94 17.27 -11.96
CA ASP A 690 -14.26 17.09 -13.25
C ASP A 690 -13.28 15.89 -13.23
N PRO A 691 -12.45 15.69 -12.19
CA PRO A 691 -11.62 14.49 -12.07
C PRO A 691 -12.41 13.18 -11.97
N ASP A 692 -13.53 13.16 -11.25
CA ASP A 692 -14.37 11.96 -11.16
C ASP A 692 -15.06 11.66 -12.50
N PHE A 693 -15.45 12.67 -13.26
CA PHE A 693 -15.96 12.52 -14.64
C PHE A 693 -14.90 11.98 -15.58
N MET A 694 -13.69 12.54 -15.53
CA MET A 694 -12.55 12.06 -16.32
C MET A 694 -12.23 10.60 -16.00
N ALA A 695 -12.21 10.22 -14.71
CA ALA A 695 -12.00 8.85 -14.28
C ALA A 695 -13.15 7.92 -14.73
N MET A 696 -14.40 8.39 -14.67
CA MET A 696 -15.57 7.62 -15.10
C MET A 696 -15.60 7.41 -16.63
N ALA A 697 -15.35 8.46 -17.41
CA ALA A 697 -15.36 8.43 -18.87
C ALA A 697 -14.19 7.63 -19.46
N THR A 698 -13.04 7.59 -18.75
CA THR A 698 -11.87 6.78 -19.15
C THR A 698 -11.85 5.37 -18.55
N GLY A 699 -12.91 4.96 -17.83
CA GLY A 699 -13.03 3.62 -17.24
C GLY A 699 -12.15 3.36 -16.02
N LYS A 700 -11.47 4.39 -15.48
CA LYS A 700 -10.67 4.32 -14.25
C LYS A 700 -11.52 4.35 -12.97
N ALA A 701 -12.78 4.79 -13.06
CA ALA A 701 -13.75 4.76 -11.97
C ALA A 701 -15.09 4.15 -12.41
N ASP A 702 -15.70 3.37 -11.53
CA ASP A 702 -17.02 2.79 -11.77
C ASP A 702 -18.15 3.75 -11.36
N ALA A 703 -19.11 3.98 -12.26
CA ALA A 703 -20.20 4.93 -12.07
C ALA A 703 -21.14 4.53 -10.90
N MET A 704 -21.35 3.23 -10.66
CA MET A 704 -22.20 2.76 -9.56
C MET A 704 -21.52 3.01 -8.20
N LYS A 705 -20.20 2.82 -8.14
CA LYS A 705 -19.39 3.18 -6.95
C LYS A 705 -19.37 4.69 -6.70
N LEU A 706 -19.25 5.52 -7.73
CA LEU A 706 -19.31 6.99 -7.58
C LEU A 706 -20.69 7.43 -7.07
N PHE A 707 -21.77 6.79 -7.53
CA PHE A 707 -23.13 7.07 -7.05
C PHE A 707 -23.34 6.62 -5.60
N SER A 708 -22.96 5.38 -5.24
CA SER A 708 -23.15 4.85 -3.88
C SER A 708 -22.31 5.57 -2.82
N THR A 709 -21.22 6.23 -3.23
CA THR A 709 -20.35 7.04 -2.35
C THR A 709 -20.72 8.53 -2.32
N GLY A 710 -21.78 8.93 -3.04
CA GLY A 710 -22.28 10.31 -3.08
C GLY A 710 -21.44 11.28 -3.92
N LYS A 711 -20.41 10.79 -4.62
CA LYS A 711 -19.55 11.57 -5.53
C LYS A 711 -20.19 11.86 -6.89
N LEU A 712 -21.13 11.01 -7.31
CA LEU A 712 -22.02 11.24 -8.43
C LEU A 712 -23.45 11.41 -7.90
N LYS A 713 -24.08 12.54 -8.18
CA LYS A 713 -25.50 12.78 -7.90
C LYS A 713 -26.29 12.78 -9.21
N ILE A 714 -27.38 12.03 -9.24
CA ILE A 714 -28.26 11.95 -10.41
C ILE A 714 -29.61 12.54 -10.04
N SER A 715 -30.09 13.51 -10.82
CA SER A 715 -31.43 14.10 -10.68
C SER A 715 -32.23 14.01 -11.99
N GLY A 716 -33.56 14.00 -11.90
CA GLY A 716 -34.44 13.67 -13.04
C GLY A 716 -34.73 12.17 -13.14
N ASP A 717 -34.81 11.65 -14.37
CA ASP A 717 -35.01 10.23 -14.66
C ASP A 717 -33.70 9.44 -14.43
N VAL A 718 -33.58 8.87 -13.22
CA VAL A 718 -32.41 8.08 -12.80
C VAL A 718 -32.25 6.82 -13.64
N MET A 719 -33.33 6.21 -14.13
CA MET A 719 -33.24 5.02 -14.99
C MET A 719 -32.66 5.35 -16.36
N ALA A 720 -32.87 6.57 -16.85
CA ALA A 720 -32.25 7.03 -18.09
C ALA A 720 -30.71 7.09 -18.01
N SER A 721 -30.12 7.27 -16.82
CA SER A 721 -28.65 7.27 -16.65
C SER A 721 -27.99 5.95 -17.07
N GLN A 722 -28.71 4.82 -16.97
CA GLN A 722 -28.21 3.50 -17.42
C GLN A 722 -28.01 3.44 -18.95
N LYS A 723 -28.67 4.32 -19.71
CA LYS A 723 -28.52 4.41 -21.17
C LYS A 723 -27.21 5.07 -21.61
N LEU A 724 -26.42 5.64 -20.69
CA LEU A 724 -25.09 6.20 -20.96
C LEU A 724 -24.00 5.13 -21.17
N GLY A 725 -24.35 3.84 -21.20
CA GLY A 725 -23.40 2.76 -21.44
C GLY A 725 -22.59 2.87 -22.75
N PHE A 726 -23.07 3.64 -23.72
CA PHE A 726 -22.30 3.93 -24.95
C PHE A 726 -21.02 4.75 -24.69
N LEU A 727 -20.94 5.50 -23.58
CA LEU A 727 -19.72 6.24 -23.22
C LEU A 727 -18.53 5.30 -23.00
N LYS A 728 -18.75 4.04 -22.60
CA LYS A 728 -17.69 3.02 -22.49
C LYS A 728 -17.07 2.63 -23.84
N LYS A 729 -17.67 3.04 -24.96
CA LYS A 729 -17.17 2.81 -26.32
C LYS A 729 -16.31 3.96 -26.84
N LEU A 730 -16.17 5.05 -26.09
CA LEU A 730 -15.17 6.07 -26.39
C LEU A 730 -13.78 5.49 -26.14
N THR A 731 -12.96 5.46 -27.17
CA THR A 731 -11.59 4.99 -27.04
C THR A 731 -10.67 6.15 -26.64
N PRO A 732 -9.54 5.89 -25.95
CA PRO A 732 -8.57 6.93 -25.61
C PRO A 732 -8.07 7.71 -26.84
N GLU A 733 -7.95 7.06 -28.00
CA GLU A 733 -7.54 7.69 -29.25
C GLU A 733 -8.53 8.75 -29.73
N MET A 734 -9.83 8.56 -29.49
CA MET A 734 -10.86 9.54 -29.88
C MET A 734 -10.78 10.81 -29.02
N VAL A 735 -10.49 10.66 -27.73
CA VAL A 735 -10.29 11.78 -26.80
C VAL A 735 -8.96 12.48 -27.07
N LEU A 736 -7.91 11.71 -27.37
CA LEU A 736 -6.61 12.24 -27.78
C LEU A 736 -6.68 12.95 -29.14
N ALA A 737 -7.52 12.51 -30.07
CA ALA A 737 -7.74 13.21 -31.35
C ALA A 737 -8.37 14.60 -31.15
N GLU A 738 -9.31 14.75 -30.20
CA GLU A 738 -9.86 16.06 -29.83
C GLU A 738 -8.85 16.90 -29.05
N THR A 739 -8.01 16.26 -28.24
CA THR A 739 -6.87 16.90 -27.56
C THR A 739 -5.87 17.44 -28.60
N ASP A 740 -5.55 16.66 -29.63
CA ASP A 740 -4.67 17.03 -30.74
C ASP A 740 -5.30 18.14 -31.60
N LYS A 741 -6.62 18.13 -31.84
CA LYS A 741 -7.32 19.24 -32.51
C LYS A 741 -7.29 20.53 -31.69
N ARG A 742 -7.51 20.45 -30.38
CA ARG A 742 -7.42 21.59 -29.46
C ARG A 742 -6.01 22.18 -29.43
N LEU A 743 -4.99 21.33 -29.51
CA LEU A 743 -3.58 21.75 -29.51
C LEU A 743 -3.05 22.15 -30.90
N GLY A 744 -3.65 21.66 -32.00
CA GLY A 744 -3.21 21.85 -33.38
C GLY A 744 -3.92 22.95 -34.18
N ALA A 745 -4.99 23.57 -33.66
CA ALA A 745 -5.75 24.62 -34.37
C ALA A 745 -5.09 26.03 -34.35
N GLY A 746 -3.80 26.13 -34.01
CA GLY A 746 -3.06 27.39 -33.97
C GLY A 746 -1.90 27.46 -34.97
N GLY A 747 -2.15 27.96 -36.18
CA GLY A 747 -1.13 28.51 -37.08
C GLY A 747 -0.65 27.59 -38.21
N GLY A 748 -1.01 27.93 -39.45
CA GLY A 748 -0.43 27.33 -40.66
C GLY A 748 0.76 28.13 -41.19
N ALA A 749 1.78 27.45 -41.69
CA ALA A 749 2.63 27.88 -42.79
C ALA A 749 3.46 26.71 -43.38
N ALA A 750 3.67 26.82 -44.69
CA ALA A 750 4.27 25.92 -45.67
C ALA A 750 5.55 25.13 -45.32
N ALA A 751 5.69 24.00 -46.03
CA ALA A 751 6.85 23.13 -46.10
C ALA A 751 8.04 23.72 -46.87
N ALA A 752 9.25 23.47 -46.37
CA ALA A 752 10.53 23.34 -47.09
C ALA A 752 11.49 22.62 -46.12
N GLY A 753 12.08 21.47 -46.44
CA GLY A 753 13.30 21.37 -47.25
C GLY A 753 14.47 21.04 -46.31
N GLY A 754 15.07 19.87 -46.45
CA GLY A 754 15.95 19.23 -45.45
C GLY A 754 17.29 19.91 -45.19
N ASP A 755 17.89 19.54 -44.06
CA ASP A 755 19.24 18.96 -44.01
C ASP A 755 19.51 18.41 -42.60
N ALA A 756 20.07 17.20 -42.54
CA ALA A 756 20.51 16.57 -41.31
C ALA A 756 21.90 17.11 -40.89
N PRO A 757 22.19 17.26 -39.59
CA PRO A 757 23.54 17.16 -39.09
C PRO A 757 23.75 15.82 -38.37
N ALA A 758 24.93 15.27 -38.61
CA ALA A 758 25.41 13.97 -38.16
C ALA A 758 25.46 13.81 -36.63
N ALA A 759 25.26 12.56 -36.21
CA ALA A 759 25.27 12.08 -34.85
C ALA A 759 26.64 12.15 -34.17
N GLY A 760 26.62 12.49 -32.88
CA GLY A 760 27.75 12.36 -31.95
C GLY A 760 27.33 12.76 -30.54
N GLY A 761 26.81 11.82 -29.76
CA GLY A 761 26.50 12.00 -28.34
C GLY A 761 25.93 10.73 -27.70
N ASP A 762 26.50 10.30 -26.57
CA ASP A 762 26.08 9.18 -25.74
C ASP A 762 24.68 9.41 -25.13
N GLU A 763 23.62 9.13 -25.90
CA GLU A 763 22.26 9.01 -25.35
C GLU A 763 21.98 7.56 -24.93
N THR A 764 21.52 7.41 -23.68
CA THR A 764 21.06 6.15 -23.10
C THR A 764 19.85 5.63 -23.89
N PRO A 765 19.82 4.34 -24.32
CA PRO A 765 18.70 3.77 -25.09
C PRO A 765 17.36 3.91 -24.34
N THR A 766 16.27 4.21 -25.04
CA THR A 766 14.91 4.26 -24.47
C THR A 766 14.19 2.91 -24.56
N THR A 767 13.05 2.76 -23.88
CA THR A 767 12.18 1.56 -24.02
C THR A 767 11.79 1.31 -25.48
N TRP A 768 11.52 2.38 -26.22
CA TRP A 768 11.18 2.30 -27.65
C TRP A 768 12.32 1.66 -28.44
N ASP A 769 13.56 2.15 -28.29
CA ASP A 769 14.72 1.63 -29.01
C ASP A 769 14.93 0.13 -28.78
N VAL A 770 14.74 -0.31 -27.53
CA VAL A 770 14.86 -1.72 -27.15
C VAL A 770 13.78 -2.58 -27.80
N PHE A 771 12.51 -2.16 -27.82
CA PHE A 771 11.45 -2.95 -28.47
C PHE A 771 11.56 -2.98 -29.99
N ILE A 772 12.09 -1.92 -30.61
CA ILE A 772 12.43 -1.94 -32.04
C ILE A 772 13.53 -2.96 -32.33
N ALA A 773 14.57 -3.04 -31.49
CA ALA A 773 15.61 -4.06 -31.61
C ALA A 773 15.07 -5.48 -31.41
N ILE A 774 14.16 -5.67 -30.45
CA ILE A 774 13.48 -6.95 -30.24
C ILE A 774 12.65 -7.33 -31.47
N ARG A 775 11.94 -6.36 -32.08
CA ARG A 775 11.14 -6.60 -33.28
C ARG A 775 12.01 -7.08 -34.45
N ASP A 776 13.09 -6.38 -34.76
CA ASP A 776 14.04 -6.78 -35.82
C ASP A 776 14.69 -8.15 -35.52
N HIS A 777 15.04 -8.42 -34.25
CA HIS A 777 15.56 -9.73 -33.85
C HIS A 777 14.55 -10.86 -34.06
N VAL A 778 13.28 -10.65 -33.71
CA VAL A 778 12.20 -11.64 -33.89
C VAL A 778 11.95 -11.90 -35.38
N GLU A 779 11.96 -10.85 -36.22
CA GLU A 779 11.78 -10.98 -37.67
C GLU A 779 12.91 -11.77 -38.35
N ARG A 780 14.16 -11.62 -37.87
CA ARG A 780 15.33 -12.36 -38.39
C ARG A 780 15.43 -13.79 -37.89
N ASN A 781 14.75 -14.15 -36.79
CA ASN A 781 14.85 -15.44 -36.12
C ASN A 781 13.46 -16.09 -35.91
N PRO A 782 12.73 -16.44 -36.99
CA PRO A 782 11.36 -16.97 -36.90
C PRO A 782 11.26 -18.30 -36.14
N GLU A 783 12.35 -19.04 -35.98
CA GLU A 783 12.41 -20.26 -35.17
C GLU A 783 12.21 -20.02 -33.66
N LEU A 784 12.31 -18.76 -33.19
CA LEU A 784 11.99 -18.38 -31.81
C LEU A 784 10.55 -18.74 -31.43
N VAL A 785 9.61 -18.68 -32.37
CA VAL A 785 8.20 -19.04 -32.13
C VAL A 785 8.07 -20.50 -31.70
N GLY A 786 8.80 -21.41 -32.37
CA GLY A 786 8.78 -22.84 -32.05
C GLY A 786 9.53 -23.20 -30.75
N LYS A 787 10.54 -22.41 -30.38
CA LYS A 787 11.34 -22.63 -29.16
C LYS A 787 10.70 -22.04 -27.89
N VAL A 788 10.11 -20.85 -28.00
CA VAL A 788 9.55 -20.12 -26.87
C VAL A 788 8.09 -20.52 -26.65
N GLY A 789 7.25 -20.41 -27.68
CA GLY A 789 5.86 -20.87 -27.68
C GLY A 789 4.97 -20.16 -26.66
N THR A 790 5.15 -18.85 -26.46
CA THR A 790 4.42 -18.07 -25.44
C THR A 790 4.23 -16.62 -25.91
N THR A 791 3.12 -15.99 -25.51
CA THR A 791 2.85 -14.56 -25.71
C THR A 791 3.11 -13.79 -24.41
N TYR A 792 3.90 -12.72 -24.47
CA TYR A 792 4.29 -11.88 -23.34
C TYR A 792 3.71 -10.48 -23.43
N LEU A 793 3.41 -9.88 -22.28
CA LEU A 793 3.10 -8.47 -22.14
C LEU A 793 4.14 -7.80 -21.24
N PHE A 794 4.81 -6.77 -21.74
CA PHE A 794 5.68 -5.91 -20.95
C PHE A 794 4.91 -4.65 -20.58
N LYS A 795 4.86 -4.33 -19.29
CA LYS A 795 4.37 -3.07 -18.73
C LYS A 795 5.58 -2.32 -18.18
N VAL A 796 6.12 -1.42 -18.99
CA VAL A 796 7.26 -0.61 -18.58
C VAL A 796 6.73 0.65 -17.90
N THR A 797 7.30 1.02 -16.75
CA THR A 797 6.88 2.17 -15.93
C THR A 797 7.94 3.27 -15.93
N ASN A 798 7.52 4.53 -15.81
CA ASN A 798 8.39 5.72 -15.77
C ASN A 798 9.31 5.90 -17.00
N PRO A 799 8.78 6.21 -18.20
CA PRO A 799 7.37 6.48 -18.52
C PRO A 799 6.54 5.21 -18.75
N ASP A 800 5.22 5.29 -18.55
CA ASP A 800 4.31 4.16 -18.70
C ASP A 800 4.14 3.77 -20.17
N SER A 801 4.53 2.55 -20.53
CA SER A 801 4.29 1.96 -21.86
C SER A 801 3.95 0.47 -21.74
N ALA A 802 3.26 -0.06 -22.74
CA ALA A 802 2.90 -1.47 -22.81
C ALA A 802 3.31 -2.05 -24.15
N TRP A 803 3.85 -3.26 -24.17
CA TRP A 803 4.33 -3.92 -25.39
C TRP A 803 4.00 -5.40 -25.36
N THR A 804 3.38 -5.89 -26.42
CA THR A 804 3.07 -7.30 -26.58
C THR A 804 4.12 -7.97 -27.47
N LEU A 805 4.74 -9.03 -26.96
CA LEU A 805 5.67 -9.90 -27.70
C LEU A 805 4.98 -11.25 -27.91
N ASP A 806 4.51 -11.50 -29.12
CA ASP A 806 3.93 -12.79 -29.50
C ASP A 806 5.01 -13.69 -30.08
N LEU A 807 5.42 -14.71 -29.33
CA LEU A 807 6.32 -15.79 -29.79
C LEU A 807 5.59 -17.13 -29.79
N LYS A 808 4.29 -17.12 -30.05
CA LYS A 808 3.44 -18.31 -30.11
C LYS A 808 2.75 -18.46 -31.46
N ASN A 809 2.34 -17.36 -32.08
CA ASN A 809 1.55 -17.37 -33.31
C ASN A 809 2.34 -16.82 -34.51
N GLY A 810 2.04 -17.33 -35.71
CA GLY A 810 2.61 -16.81 -36.96
C GLY A 810 4.14 -16.90 -37.03
N LYS A 811 4.79 -15.82 -37.50
CA LYS A 811 6.26 -15.67 -37.56
C LYS A 811 6.85 -14.99 -36.30
N GLY A 812 6.02 -14.74 -35.29
CA GLY A 812 6.36 -13.91 -34.14
C GLY A 812 6.14 -12.41 -34.44
N ALA A 813 5.75 -11.64 -33.43
CA ALA A 813 5.45 -10.22 -33.57
C ALA A 813 5.76 -9.44 -32.30
N VAL A 814 6.15 -8.17 -32.45
CA VAL A 814 6.29 -7.20 -31.37
C VAL A 814 5.42 -6.00 -31.70
N VAL A 815 4.47 -5.69 -30.82
CA VAL A 815 3.46 -4.65 -31.05
C VAL A 815 3.34 -3.76 -29.83
N GLU A 816 3.23 -2.45 -30.05
CA GLU A 816 2.95 -1.48 -29.00
C GLU A 816 1.50 -1.63 -28.52
N GLY A 817 1.30 -1.57 -27.21
CA GLY A 817 0.03 -1.79 -26.54
C GLY A 817 -0.21 -3.24 -26.10
N VAL A 818 -1.39 -3.45 -25.52
CA VAL A 818 -1.85 -4.78 -25.08
C VAL A 818 -2.62 -5.44 -26.22
N GLN A 819 -2.11 -6.55 -26.74
CA GLN A 819 -2.74 -7.30 -27.83
C GLN A 819 -2.94 -8.76 -27.44
N GLY A 820 -4.09 -9.33 -27.82
CA GLY A 820 -4.42 -10.72 -27.52
C GLY A 820 -4.58 -11.00 -26.01
N SER A 821 -4.32 -12.24 -25.61
CA SER A 821 -4.33 -12.68 -24.20
C SER A 821 -2.93 -13.15 -23.81
N PRO A 822 -2.08 -12.26 -23.25
CA PRO A 822 -0.71 -12.60 -22.90
C PRO A 822 -0.69 -13.65 -21.79
N GLU A 823 0.11 -14.69 -21.98
CA GLU A 823 0.24 -15.79 -21.02
C GLU A 823 1.20 -15.43 -19.89
N CYS A 824 2.12 -14.48 -20.10
CA CYS A 824 3.06 -14.00 -19.09
C CYS A 824 3.18 -12.47 -19.19
N THR A 825 3.05 -11.77 -18.06
CA THR A 825 3.16 -10.31 -17.99
C THR A 825 4.34 -9.92 -17.11
N LEU A 826 5.23 -9.06 -17.62
CA LEU A 826 6.39 -8.50 -16.95
C LEU A 826 6.15 -7.01 -16.68
N GLU A 827 6.23 -6.57 -15.43
CA GLU A 827 6.12 -5.16 -15.04
C GLU A 827 7.45 -4.69 -14.45
N ILE A 828 8.05 -3.65 -15.02
CA ILE A 828 9.42 -3.21 -14.73
C ILE A 828 9.60 -1.71 -15.02
N ALA A 829 10.49 -1.01 -14.33
CA ALA A 829 10.80 0.39 -14.66
C ALA A 829 11.69 0.48 -15.91
N GLU A 830 11.57 1.56 -16.71
CA GLU A 830 12.35 1.73 -17.96
C GLU A 830 13.86 1.53 -17.75
N ALA A 831 14.43 2.19 -16.75
CA ALA A 831 15.85 2.07 -16.43
C ALA A 831 16.28 0.61 -16.12
N ASP A 832 15.48 -0.11 -15.33
CA ASP A 832 15.75 -1.51 -14.97
C ASP A 832 15.52 -2.45 -16.18
N PHE A 833 14.57 -2.13 -17.08
CA PHE A 833 14.31 -2.87 -18.32
C PHE A 833 15.47 -2.75 -19.32
N ILE A 834 16.02 -1.55 -19.48
CA ILE A 834 17.21 -1.30 -20.30
C ILE A 834 18.41 -2.04 -19.71
N ASP A 835 18.63 -1.97 -18.39
CA ASP A 835 19.72 -2.70 -17.74
C ASP A 835 19.55 -4.23 -17.87
N MET A 836 18.32 -4.74 -17.83
CA MET A 836 18.02 -6.16 -18.01
C MET A 836 18.34 -6.65 -19.44
N THR A 837 17.95 -5.89 -20.45
CA THR A 837 18.13 -6.25 -21.87
C THR A 837 19.57 -6.03 -22.36
N THR A 838 20.28 -5.06 -21.79
CA THR A 838 21.71 -4.84 -22.04
C THR A 838 22.63 -5.82 -21.27
N GLY A 839 22.09 -6.66 -20.40
CA GLY A 839 22.85 -7.57 -19.55
C GLY A 839 23.60 -6.91 -18.38
N LYS A 840 23.36 -5.62 -18.11
CA LYS A 840 23.89 -4.91 -16.93
C LYS A 840 23.24 -5.35 -15.62
N SER A 841 21.98 -5.79 -15.69
CA SER A 841 21.24 -6.35 -14.57
C SER A 841 20.71 -7.75 -14.88
N ASP A 842 20.81 -8.63 -13.89
CA ASP A 842 20.29 -9.99 -13.99
C ASP A 842 18.76 -10.01 -13.74
N PRO A 843 17.95 -10.64 -14.63
CA PRO A 843 16.50 -10.72 -14.48
C PRO A 843 16.05 -11.40 -13.18
N MET A 844 16.79 -12.41 -12.70
CA MET A 844 16.47 -13.08 -11.45
C MET A 844 16.74 -12.15 -10.26
N LYS A 845 17.82 -11.38 -10.30
CA LYS A 845 18.09 -10.31 -9.33
C LYS A 845 17.01 -9.24 -9.34
N LEU A 846 16.59 -8.75 -10.51
CA LEU A 846 15.50 -7.75 -10.62
C LEU A 846 14.16 -8.30 -10.11
N PHE A 847 13.87 -9.57 -10.34
CA PHE A 847 12.69 -10.24 -9.81
C PHE A 847 12.75 -10.38 -8.28
N THR A 848 13.88 -10.86 -7.74
CA THR A 848 14.07 -11.01 -6.28
C THR A 848 14.14 -9.70 -5.52
N THR A 849 14.45 -8.58 -6.18
CA THR A 849 14.49 -7.23 -5.58
C THR A 849 13.19 -6.44 -5.78
N GLY A 850 12.15 -7.08 -6.34
CA GLY A 850 10.82 -6.47 -6.56
C GLY A 850 10.76 -5.43 -7.68
N LYS A 851 11.88 -5.19 -8.38
CA LYS A 851 11.99 -4.26 -9.52
C LYS A 851 11.41 -4.81 -10.81
N LEU A 852 11.34 -6.13 -10.93
CA LEU A 852 10.61 -6.85 -11.98
C LEU A 852 9.50 -7.68 -11.33
N LYS A 853 8.25 -7.42 -11.68
CA LYS A 853 7.10 -8.25 -11.27
C LYS A 853 6.65 -9.10 -12.44
N ILE A 854 6.38 -10.38 -12.18
CA ILE A 854 5.94 -11.33 -13.21
C ILE A 854 4.60 -11.92 -12.78
N SER A 855 3.61 -11.88 -13.67
CA SER A 855 2.27 -12.47 -13.45
C SER A 855 1.85 -13.34 -14.64
N GLY A 856 0.95 -14.28 -14.41
CA GLY A 856 0.61 -15.33 -15.39
C GLY A 856 1.56 -16.53 -15.30
N ASN A 857 2.01 -17.05 -16.45
CA ASN A 857 2.91 -18.20 -16.55
C ASN A 857 4.36 -17.80 -16.25
N VAL A 858 4.70 -17.77 -14.96
CA VAL A 858 6.02 -17.37 -14.46
C VAL A 858 7.15 -18.21 -15.04
N MET A 859 6.96 -19.52 -15.26
CA MET A 859 7.99 -20.39 -15.84
C MET A 859 8.35 -19.98 -17.27
N ALA A 860 7.42 -19.38 -18.02
CA ALA A 860 7.71 -18.90 -19.36
C ALA A 860 8.67 -17.69 -19.36
N SER A 861 8.79 -16.93 -18.27
CA SER A 861 9.74 -15.81 -18.19
C SER A 861 11.20 -16.28 -18.29
N GLN A 862 11.52 -17.51 -17.87
CA GLN A 862 12.87 -18.10 -17.99
C GLN A 862 13.31 -18.30 -19.44
N LYS A 863 12.36 -18.32 -20.38
CA LYS A 863 12.62 -18.47 -21.82
C LYS A 863 13.00 -17.14 -22.51
N LEU A 864 12.96 -16.01 -21.79
CA LEU A 864 13.33 -14.68 -22.29
C LEU A 864 14.83 -14.37 -22.21
N SER A 865 15.68 -15.35 -21.87
CA SER A 865 17.14 -15.14 -21.78
C SER A 865 17.80 -14.70 -23.09
N PHE A 866 17.14 -14.88 -24.24
CA PHE A 866 17.62 -14.35 -25.52
C PHE A 866 17.61 -12.80 -25.56
N LEU A 867 16.78 -12.14 -24.75
CA LEU A 867 16.74 -10.68 -24.68
C LEU A 867 18.07 -10.06 -24.24
N GLN A 868 18.87 -10.78 -23.44
CA GLN A 868 20.20 -10.35 -23.00
C GLN A 868 21.26 -10.40 -24.12
N LYS A 869 20.91 -10.98 -25.28
CA LYS A 869 21.80 -11.11 -26.44
C LYS A 869 21.48 -10.09 -27.54
N ILE A 870 20.49 -9.22 -27.31
CA ILE A 870 20.08 -8.20 -28.25
C ILE A 870 20.86 -6.93 -27.91
N ASP A 871 21.87 -6.62 -28.71
CA ASP A 871 22.68 -5.42 -28.55
C ASP A 871 21.86 -4.16 -28.87
N PRO A 872 21.58 -3.27 -27.90
CA PRO A 872 20.84 -2.04 -28.17
C PRO A 872 21.59 -1.09 -29.11
N ALA A 873 22.91 -1.24 -29.32
CA ALA A 873 23.64 -0.46 -30.31
C ALA A 873 23.21 -0.80 -31.75
N HIS A 874 22.77 -2.05 -32.00
CA HIS A 874 22.16 -2.44 -33.29
C HIS A 874 20.75 -1.84 -33.50
N ALA A 875 20.08 -1.35 -32.44
CA ALA A 875 18.79 -0.67 -32.57
C ALA A 875 18.89 0.60 -33.40
N ARG A 876 20.04 1.31 -33.36
CA ARG A 876 20.24 2.58 -34.08
C ARG A 876 20.23 2.40 -35.61
N GLU A 877 20.68 1.26 -36.13
CA GLU A 877 20.58 0.94 -37.56
C GLU A 877 19.16 0.53 -37.98
N ALA A 878 18.36 -0.03 -37.06
CA ALA A 878 16.97 -0.40 -37.30
C ALA A 878 15.99 0.78 -37.18
N VAL A 879 16.29 1.79 -36.34
CA VAL A 879 15.52 3.04 -36.21
C VAL A 879 15.73 3.97 -37.43
N ALA A 880 16.84 3.80 -38.16
CA ALA A 880 17.11 4.52 -39.41
C ALA A 880 16.42 3.93 -40.66
N LYS A 881 15.76 2.76 -40.53
CA LYS A 881 14.93 2.10 -41.55
C LYS A 881 13.46 2.20 -41.21
#